data_AF-A0A1J7CJJ3-F1
#
_entry.id   AF-A0A1J7CJJ3-F1
#
_cell.length_a   1.000
_cell.length_b   1.000
_cell.length_c   1.000
_cell.angle_alpha   90.00
_cell.angle_beta   90.00
_cell.angle_gamma   90.00
#
_symmetry.space_group_name_H-M   'P 1'
#
loop_
_entity.id
_entity.type
_entity.pdbx_description
1 polymer ?
#
loop_
_entity_poly.entity_id
_entity_poly.type
_entity_poly.pdbx_seq_one_letter_code
_entity_poly.pdbx_strand_id
1 'polypeptide(L)'
;MKSILLKSVFFFFIAFQIQAQELLPFVENYNKSDYQGDNQIWNVAQGNDKAMYFANNHYLLRYDGVIWEKYSLPNKTIIRSILIEGDRIYSGSYKEFGYWYRKNGKMHYVSITKNLRLFDEKDNEEIWKIFRFKDSLYFQSFNDVFIYNGKHIQKIKFPFLISYCFVIDNAVYAASVNKGLFKMEGSKISSPKGWEVLKNTVVHAVEKYQGKTYIFTQKRGVFTVESNGLKAWDHPLNEALKSNGINVAKFIKNNKLVVGTGNKGVFIYDFKTNTFKNIDRNNVLMNNSVLSIGFDKEEDLWLGLDNGIAHVEVNSPISFFYDNSGILGSVYSVATINKGYLIASNHGIFEFDSGNFKMLPNTQGQGWNITKIGDKYVIGHNDGTFCYENGGLTKINNVSGGWNFSKSMINDTYFQSTYSGVLVYNDAAKLQENKIINDLSKPIKYVAQNKKNEIWAADNYRGLYRVLFDDNYKTKKVENITQQSKITNDFGVKIFEFRDEILFLINNVWYTFNSISSKLEENELFNTNFKNISDVVAIDQDHFMVLQDGILYHIYSHNNKFVWNIIQEKYYKGKLINENLRIFKSQNHYLLNLDDGFISLQLEYQNKQNKGVKVEAYNNNELLPDDGKIKHNTELRINVISGIYGASKPNLFYQINTGKNYIPISNGAIVLNNLSSGSHSVVIFKHDGANYDKVSSFDFRVAQPWYFSFWMILLYLLIIGAVLFFYYKWNKLRYTQKLKLQAEELKHQREILEMELKAENELNVQEYEKHILELELQTKSSEVAGKSLSIAKQSEMIENIQNILNSEKDFNKLKSEIKKAIKINEVNKHEWEIFETNLNQIHNEFIINLSKKYPHLTPKDIKLCVYLKMNLSSKEIAPMMNISFRGVELHRYRLRKKLNLTQEENLSKFLLTL
;
A
#
# COMPACT_ATOMS: atom_id res chain seq x y z
N MET A 1 24.44 -36.05 80.45
CA MET A 1 24.93 -35.14 79.39
C MET A 1 24.78 -35.63 77.94
N LYS A 2 24.38 -36.89 77.65
CA LYS A 2 24.22 -37.37 76.25
C LYS A 2 22.81 -37.23 75.63
N SER A 3 21.80 -36.80 76.39
CA SER A 3 20.41 -36.66 75.87
C SER A 3 20.04 -35.23 75.42
N ILE A 4 20.85 -34.22 75.74
CA ILE A 4 20.54 -32.81 75.42
C ILE A 4 21.21 -32.40 74.09
N LEU A 5 22.38 -32.96 73.76
CA LEU A 5 23.02 -32.68 72.48
C LEU A 5 22.28 -33.27 71.27
N LEU A 6 21.56 -34.40 71.44
CA LEU A 6 20.82 -35.02 70.34
C LEU A 6 19.50 -34.29 70.03
N LYS A 7 18.91 -33.58 70.99
CA LYS A 7 17.72 -32.74 70.78
C LYS A 7 18.06 -31.37 70.18
N SER A 8 19.29 -30.87 70.37
CA SER A 8 19.75 -29.63 69.75
C SER A 8 20.16 -29.78 68.28
N VAL A 9 20.53 -31.00 67.83
CA VAL A 9 20.87 -31.26 66.42
C VAL A 9 19.62 -31.58 65.57
N PHE A 10 18.50 -31.97 66.19
CA PHE A 10 17.25 -32.26 65.46
C PHE A 10 16.32 -31.05 65.27
N PHE A 11 16.66 -29.87 65.81
CA PHE A 11 15.86 -28.64 65.66
C PHE A 11 16.42 -27.65 64.62
N PHE A 12 17.40 -28.07 63.81
CA PHE A 12 17.92 -27.31 62.67
C PHE A 12 17.46 -27.86 61.32
N PHE A 13 16.35 -28.61 61.28
CA PHE A 13 15.50 -28.67 60.09
C PHE A 13 14.51 -27.50 60.15
N ILE A 14 15.04 -26.27 60.14
CA ILE A 14 14.26 -25.16 59.60
C ILE A 14 14.07 -25.54 58.15
N ALA A 15 12.84 -25.92 57.80
CA ALA A 15 12.41 -26.00 56.42
C ALA A 15 12.72 -24.63 55.80
N PHE A 16 13.87 -24.52 55.13
CA PHE A 16 14.11 -23.45 54.17
C PHE A 16 13.01 -23.63 53.14
N GLN A 17 11.94 -22.84 53.27
CA GLN A 17 11.03 -22.67 52.17
C GLN A 17 11.85 -22.03 51.06
N ILE A 18 12.10 -22.85 50.05
CA ILE A 18 12.80 -22.48 48.82
C ILE A 18 12.09 -21.25 48.26
N GLN A 19 12.81 -20.14 48.14
CA GLN A 19 12.35 -19.00 47.37
C GLN A 19 12.30 -19.44 45.91
N ALA A 20 11.14 -19.95 45.49
CA ALA A 20 10.89 -20.39 44.13
C ALA A 20 10.65 -19.16 43.23
N GLN A 21 11.73 -18.48 42.85
CA GLN A 21 11.64 -17.45 41.83
C GLN A 21 12.57 -17.79 40.66
N GLU A 22 12.09 -18.68 39.81
CA GLU A 22 12.73 -19.02 38.55
C GLU A 22 11.98 -18.45 37.35
N LEU A 23 10.67 -18.63 37.28
CA LEU A 23 9.85 -18.20 36.14
C LEU A 23 8.65 -17.38 36.59
N LEU A 24 8.37 -16.30 35.87
CA LEU A 24 7.28 -15.37 36.12
C LEU A 24 6.15 -15.54 35.09
N PRO A 25 4.90 -15.23 35.45
CA PRO A 25 3.84 -15.11 34.45
C PRO A 25 4.16 -13.97 33.47
N PHE A 26 3.57 -14.03 32.27
CA PHE A 26 3.65 -12.93 31.31
C PHE A 26 3.06 -11.65 31.90
N VAL A 27 3.73 -10.53 31.68
CA VAL A 27 3.25 -9.20 32.07
C VAL A 27 3.23 -8.27 30.88
N GLU A 28 2.03 -7.80 30.53
CA GLU A 28 1.82 -6.75 29.54
C GLU A 28 1.69 -5.41 30.28
N ASN A 29 2.61 -4.48 30.03
CA ASN A 29 2.59 -3.16 30.66
C ASN A 29 2.05 -2.10 29.70
N TYR A 30 1.16 -1.23 30.20
CA TYR A 30 0.62 -0.08 29.48
C TYR A 30 1.01 1.22 30.19
N ASN A 31 1.73 2.08 29.48
CA ASN A 31 2.14 3.39 29.97
C ASN A 31 1.13 4.47 29.57
N LYS A 32 1.27 5.67 30.14
CA LYS A 32 0.35 6.81 29.88
C LYS A 32 0.23 7.25 28.42
N SER A 33 1.22 6.96 27.58
CA SER A 33 1.13 7.25 26.14
C SER A 33 0.21 6.27 25.42
N ASP A 34 0.10 5.03 25.90
CA ASP A 34 -0.74 3.99 25.31
C ASP A 34 -2.23 4.32 25.49
N TYR A 35 -2.64 4.65 26.72
CA TYR A 35 -4.02 5.01 27.06
C TYR A 35 -4.30 6.51 27.03
N GLN A 36 -3.29 7.34 26.74
CA GLN A 36 -3.36 8.81 26.68
C GLN A 36 -4.00 9.47 27.92
N GLY A 37 -3.71 8.94 29.10
CA GLY A 37 -4.26 9.39 30.37
C GLY A 37 -3.20 9.96 31.31
N ASP A 38 -3.45 9.83 32.61
CA ASP A 38 -2.60 10.29 33.70
C ASP A 38 -1.84 9.13 34.35
N ASN A 39 -1.01 9.38 35.36
CA ASN A 39 -0.13 8.37 35.96
C ASN A 39 -0.90 7.34 36.82
N GLN A 40 -1.63 7.81 37.83
CA GLN A 40 -2.21 6.93 38.86
C GLN A 40 -3.46 6.20 38.41
N ILE A 41 -3.53 4.90 38.74
CA ILE A 41 -4.69 4.06 38.51
C ILE A 41 -5.29 3.62 39.85
N TRP A 42 -6.29 4.37 40.31
CA TRP A 42 -6.87 4.23 41.64
C TRP A 42 -7.74 2.99 41.78
N ASN A 43 -8.37 2.55 40.69
CA ASN A 43 -9.25 1.40 40.73
C ASN A 43 -9.41 0.75 39.35
N VAL A 44 -9.56 -0.58 39.33
CA VAL A 44 -9.68 -1.40 38.13
C VAL A 44 -10.86 -2.36 38.27
N ALA A 45 -11.69 -2.48 37.24
CA ALA A 45 -12.79 -3.44 37.20
C ALA A 45 -13.17 -3.80 35.76
N GLN A 46 -13.74 -4.98 35.53
CA GLN A 46 -14.21 -5.40 34.20
C GLN A 46 -15.73 -5.26 34.03
N GLY A 47 -16.16 -4.65 32.93
CA GLY A 47 -17.55 -4.47 32.53
C GLY A 47 -18.24 -5.73 32.02
N ASN A 48 -19.57 -5.66 31.91
CA ASN A 48 -20.39 -6.67 31.23
C ASN A 48 -20.16 -6.69 29.71
N ASP A 49 -19.71 -5.57 29.14
CA ASP A 49 -19.27 -5.46 27.75
C ASP A 49 -17.88 -6.10 27.50
N LYS A 50 -17.35 -6.79 28.51
CA LYS A 50 -16.03 -7.44 28.57
C LYS A 50 -14.84 -6.49 28.55
N ALA A 51 -15.05 -5.17 28.55
CA ALA A 51 -13.96 -4.21 28.61
C ALA A 51 -13.45 -4.01 30.04
N MET A 52 -12.16 -3.69 30.17
CA MET A 52 -11.56 -3.25 31.42
C MET A 52 -11.77 -1.74 31.60
N TYR A 53 -12.11 -1.33 32.81
CA TYR A 53 -12.31 0.06 33.19
C TYR A 53 -11.33 0.46 34.29
N PHE A 54 -10.82 1.69 34.19
CA PHE A 54 -9.81 2.21 35.10
C PHE A 54 -10.17 3.63 35.56
N ALA A 55 -10.12 3.87 36.87
CA ALA A 55 -10.17 5.20 37.46
C ALA A 55 -8.76 5.81 37.39
N ASN A 56 -8.57 6.82 36.54
CA ASN A 56 -7.25 7.38 36.22
C ASN A 56 -7.22 8.90 36.34
N ASN A 57 -7.03 9.40 37.56
CA ASN A 57 -7.14 10.82 37.88
C ASN A 57 -8.33 11.49 37.15
N HIS A 58 -8.06 12.39 36.21
CA HIS A 58 -9.08 13.17 35.51
C HIS A 58 -9.93 12.37 34.50
N TYR A 59 -9.64 11.07 34.33
CA TYR A 59 -10.25 10.23 33.30
C TYR A 59 -10.83 8.92 33.86
N LEU A 60 -11.93 8.49 33.27
CA LEU A 60 -12.35 7.09 33.20
C LEU A 60 -11.77 6.51 31.92
N LEU A 61 -10.88 5.53 32.05
CA LEU A 61 -10.36 4.78 30.91
C LEU A 61 -11.19 3.53 30.69
N ARG A 62 -11.37 3.15 29.43
CA ARG A 62 -11.96 1.88 29.00
C ARG A 62 -11.03 1.22 27.98
N TYR A 63 -10.78 -0.08 28.13
CA TYR A 63 -9.98 -0.88 27.21
C TYR A 63 -10.67 -2.21 26.91
N ASP A 64 -11.02 -2.46 25.65
CA ASP A 64 -11.70 -3.68 25.22
C ASP A 64 -10.77 -4.75 24.64
N GLY A 65 -9.44 -4.56 24.76
CA GLY A 65 -8.44 -5.47 24.21
C GLY A 65 -7.96 -5.08 22.82
N VAL A 66 -8.56 -4.03 22.23
CA VAL A 66 -8.20 -3.48 20.92
C VAL A 66 -7.97 -1.97 21.02
N ILE A 67 -8.91 -1.23 21.60
CA ILE A 67 -8.87 0.23 21.66
C ILE A 67 -8.94 0.75 23.10
N TRP A 68 -8.11 1.77 23.37
CA TRP A 68 -8.20 2.60 24.57
C TRP A 68 -9.13 3.79 24.32
N GLU A 69 -10.07 3.98 25.21
CA GLU A 69 -10.95 5.15 25.25
C GLU A 69 -10.78 5.87 26.59
N LYS A 70 -10.94 7.19 26.59
CA LYS A 70 -10.89 8.01 27.80
C LYS A 70 -12.03 9.01 27.85
N TYR A 71 -12.58 9.22 29.04
CA TYR A 71 -13.72 10.08 29.28
C TYR A 71 -13.49 10.91 30.54
N SER A 72 -13.87 12.18 30.56
CA SER A 72 -13.73 13.06 31.72
C SER A 72 -15.08 13.44 32.31
N LEU A 73 -15.13 13.61 33.63
CA LEU A 73 -16.32 14.14 34.29
C LEU A 73 -16.57 15.60 33.86
N PRO A 74 -17.83 16.09 33.91
CA PRO A 74 -18.15 17.48 33.56
C PRO A 74 -17.37 18.51 34.36
N ASN A 75 -17.11 18.23 35.64
CA ASN A 75 -16.32 19.08 36.55
C ASN A 75 -14.80 18.84 36.45
N LYS A 76 -14.36 17.87 35.62
CA LYS A 76 -12.95 17.53 35.37
C LYS A 76 -12.13 17.28 36.64
N THR A 77 -12.73 16.68 37.66
CA THR A 77 -12.04 16.30 38.91
C THR A 77 -11.50 14.87 38.88
N ILE A 78 -10.68 14.52 39.87
CA ILE A 78 -10.06 13.19 40.02
C ILE A 78 -11.12 12.13 40.35
N ILE A 79 -11.23 11.12 39.49
CA ILE A 79 -11.97 9.87 39.70
C ILE A 79 -11.11 8.93 40.53
N ARG A 80 -11.59 8.58 41.73
CA ARG A 80 -10.88 7.75 42.72
C ARG A 80 -11.36 6.31 42.75
N SER A 81 -12.64 6.08 42.45
CA SER A 81 -13.24 4.76 42.61
C SER A 81 -14.28 4.49 41.53
N ILE A 82 -14.42 3.21 41.18
CA ILE A 82 -15.44 2.72 40.26
C ILE A 82 -16.12 1.46 40.82
N LEU A 83 -17.38 1.25 40.46
CA LEU A 83 -18.10 0.01 40.72
C LEU A 83 -18.95 -0.35 39.50
N ILE A 84 -18.88 -1.60 39.07
CA ILE A 84 -19.59 -2.08 37.89
C ILE A 84 -20.84 -2.85 38.33
N GLU A 85 -22.00 -2.44 37.84
CA GLU A 85 -23.28 -3.11 38.08
C GLU A 85 -24.14 -3.12 36.83
N GLY A 86 -24.35 -4.30 36.27
CA GLY A 86 -25.00 -4.42 34.96
C GLY A 86 -24.20 -3.66 33.90
N ASP A 87 -24.90 -2.80 33.15
CA ASP A 87 -24.29 -1.94 32.12
C ASP A 87 -23.87 -0.56 32.64
N ARG A 88 -23.99 -0.33 33.95
CA ARG A 88 -23.63 0.94 34.60
C ARG A 88 -22.29 0.82 35.29
N ILE A 89 -21.47 1.85 35.10
CA ILE A 89 -20.18 1.99 35.77
C ILE A 89 -20.33 3.17 36.73
N TYR A 90 -20.57 2.91 38.01
CA TYR A 90 -20.60 3.95 39.01
C TYR A 90 -19.19 4.50 39.22
N SER A 91 -19.06 5.81 39.41
CA SER A 91 -17.77 6.46 39.66
C SER A 91 -17.86 7.49 40.77
N GLY A 92 -16.81 7.56 41.57
CA GLY A 92 -16.67 8.47 42.70
C GLY A 92 -15.50 9.43 42.49
N SER A 93 -15.73 10.70 42.80
CA SER A 93 -14.81 11.80 42.53
C SER A 93 -14.86 12.86 43.65
N TYR A 94 -14.08 13.94 43.52
CA TYR A 94 -14.17 15.09 44.42
C TYR A 94 -15.57 15.74 44.36
N LYS A 95 -16.29 15.69 45.49
CA LYS A 95 -17.66 16.21 45.68
C LYS A 95 -18.64 15.83 44.57
N GLU A 96 -18.47 14.66 43.97
CA GLU A 96 -19.28 14.22 42.83
C GLU A 96 -19.30 12.69 42.78
N PHE A 97 -20.49 12.13 42.59
CA PHE A 97 -20.64 10.71 42.26
C PHE A 97 -21.88 10.47 41.39
N GLY A 98 -21.79 9.43 40.57
CA GLY A 98 -22.76 9.14 39.54
C GLY A 98 -22.44 7.84 38.83
N TYR A 99 -22.96 7.68 37.62
CA TYR A 99 -22.67 6.50 36.80
C TYR A 99 -22.51 6.84 35.32
N TRP A 100 -21.76 5.98 34.64
CA TRP A 100 -21.57 5.99 33.21
C TRP A 100 -22.40 4.89 32.56
N TYR A 101 -22.89 5.13 31.36
CA TYR A 101 -23.50 4.12 30.50
C TYR A 101 -23.03 4.30 29.06
N ARG A 102 -22.93 3.21 28.29
CA ARG A 102 -22.47 3.26 26.90
C ARG A 102 -23.66 3.42 25.96
N LYS A 103 -23.59 4.38 25.04
CA LYS A 103 -24.57 4.57 23.95
C LYS A 103 -23.85 5.05 22.68
N ASN A 104 -24.15 4.41 21.55
CA ASN A 104 -23.54 4.69 20.24
C ASN A 104 -22.00 4.66 20.27
N GLY A 105 -21.42 3.65 20.92
CA GLY A 105 -19.96 3.49 20.99
C GLY A 105 -19.25 4.51 21.88
N LYS A 106 -19.97 5.30 22.70
CA LYS A 106 -19.36 6.27 23.63
C LYS A 106 -19.94 6.16 25.03
N MET A 107 -19.13 6.48 26.05
CA MET A 107 -19.58 6.56 27.44
C MET A 107 -20.23 7.91 27.72
N HIS A 108 -21.36 7.89 28.43
CA HIS A 108 -22.11 9.08 28.86
C HIS A 108 -22.27 9.07 30.38
N TYR A 109 -21.99 10.21 31.02
CA TYR A 109 -22.08 10.35 32.48
C TYR A 109 -23.43 10.89 32.94
N VAL A 110 -23.96 10.33 34.03
CA VAL A 110 -25.12 10.81 34.76
C VAL A 110 -24.71 11.07 36.21
N SER A 111 -24.73 12.35 36.60
CA SER A 111 -24.49 12.75 37.99
C SER A 111 -25.70 12.44 38.86
N ILE A 112 -25.47 11.78 39.99
CA ILE A 112 -26.49 11.57 41.03
C ILE A 112 -26.54 12.81 41.95
N THR A 113 -25.42 13.53 42.10
CA THR A 113 -25.25 14.64 43.06
C THR A 113 -25.64 16.01 42.52
N LYS A 114 -25.75 16.21 41.19
CA LYS A 114 -25.90 17.53 40.53
C LYS A 114 -26.91 18.50 41.16
N ASN A 115 -28.07 17.99 41.59
CA ASN A 115 -29.16 18.80 42.14
C ASN A 115 -29.35 18.62 43.65
N LEU A 116 -28.40 17.96 44.32
CA LEU A 116 -28.47 17.65 45.73
C LEU A 116 -27.41 18.48 46.47
N ARG A 117 -27.85 19.27 47.46
CA ARG A 117 -26.94 20.04 48.35
C ARG A 117 -26.32 19.12 49.40
N LEU A 118 -25.47 18.19 48.97
CA LEU A 118 -24.88 17.15 49.85
C LEU A 118 -23.53 17.55 50.47
N PHE A 119 -22.84 18.48 49.83
CA PHE A 119 -21.50 18.91 50.19
C PHE A 119 -21.53 20.40 50.54
N ASP A 120 -20.98 20.77 51.69
CA ASP A 120 -20.77 22.16 52.05
C ASP A 120 -19.52 22.70 51.32
N GLU A 121 -19.39 24.03 51.19
CA GLU A 121 -18.21 24.63 50.54
C GLU A 121 -16.90 24.27 51.28
N LYS A 122 -16.95 24.26 52.62
CA LYS A 122 -15.84 23.91 53.50
C LYS A 122 -15.45 22.43 53.47
N ASP A 123 -16.32 21.56 52.93
CA ASP A 123 -16.05 20.13 52.91
C ASP A 123 -14.89 19.83 51.94
N ASN A 124 -14.14 18.76 52.19
CA ASN A 124 -13.09 18.29 51.28
C ASN A 124 -13.28 16.78 51.04
N GLU A 125 -14.45 16.42 50.50
CA GLU A 125 -14.84 15.02 50.33
C GLU A 125 -14.47 14.49 48.94
N GLU A 126 -13.61 13.48 48.92
CA GLU A 126 -13.37 12.63 47.75
C GLU A 126 -13.97 11.25 47.99
N ILE A 127 -14.62 10.68 46.99
CA ILE A 127 -15.23 9.35 47.10
C ILE A 127 -14.20 8.26 46.77
N TRP A 128 -13.55 7.75 47.82
CA TRP A 128 -12.47 6.76 47.74
C TRP A 128 -12.92 5.32 47.50
N LYS A 129 -14.18 4.98 47.80
CA LYS A 129 -14.69 3.63 47.59
C LYS A 129 -16.19 3.62 47.29
N ILE A 130 -16.59 2.71 46.40
CA ILE A 130 -17.98 2.42 46.11
C ILE A 130 -18.20 0.92 46.35
N PHE A 131 -19.26 0.57 47.06
CA PHE A 131 -19.63 -0.82 47.27
C PHE A 131 -21.14 -0.99 47.44
N ARG A 132 -21.65 -2.17 47.11
CA ARG A 132 -23.03 -2.56 47.39
C ARG A 132 -23.11 -3.24 48.74
N PHE A 133 -24.14 -2.90 49.51
CA PHE A 133 -24.53 -3.67 50.68
C PHE A 133 -26.05 -3.73 50.75
N LYS A 134 -26.58 -4.95 50.71
CA LYS A 134 -28.02 -5.21 50.50
C LYS A 134 -28.49 -4.52 49.20
N ASP A 135 -29.58 -3.78 49.25
CA ASP A 135 -30.18 -3.14 48.07
C ASP A 135 -29.62 -1.73 47.77
N SER A 136 -28.70 -1.23 48.59
CA SER A 136 -28.18 0.14 48.49
C SER A 136 -26.72 0.20 48.05
N LEU A 137 -26.39 1.28 47.36
CA LEU A 137 -25.02 1.66 47.00
C LEU A 137 -24.44 2.59 48.07
N TYR A 138 -23.20 2.35 48.43
CA TYR A 138 -22.46 3.12 49.42
C TYR A 138 -21.32 3.84 48.71
N PHE A 139 -21.31 5.17 48.80
CA PHE A 139 -20.22 6.03 48.33
C PHE A 139 -19.48 6.54 49.57
N GLN A 140 -18.23 6.12 49.72
CA GLN A 140 -17.44 6.36 50.93
C GLN A 140 -16.36 7.41 50.68
N SER A 141 -16.32 8.43 51.54
CA SER A 141 -15.20 9.35 51.67
C SER A 141 -14.42 9.06 52.97
N PHE A 142 -13.52 9.96 53.38
CA PHE A 142 -12.80 9.81 54.65
C PHE A 142 -13.61 10.25 55.86
N ASN A 143 -14.57 11.18 55.70
CA ASN A 143 -15.39 11.68 56.80
C ASN A 143 -16.81 11.09 56.81
N ASP A 144 -17.32 10.73 55.64
CA ASP A 144 -18.73 10.43 55.42
C ASP A 144 -18.94 9.16 54.58
N VAL A 145 -20.12 8.57 54.74
CA VAL A 145 -20.64 7.53 53.84
C VAL A 145 -22.03 7.97 53.37
N PHE A 146 -22.22 7.97 52.05
CA PHE A 146 -23.49 8.31 51.40
C PHE A 146 -24.15 7.02 50.89
N ILE A 147 -25.36 6.75 51.37
CA ILE A 147 -26.12 5.54 51.06
C ILE A 147 -27.23 5.89 50.07
N TYR A 148 -27.19 5.31 48.88
CA TYR A 148 -28.13 5.56 47.80
C TYR A 148 -28.95 4.31 47.50
N ASN A 149 -30.28 4.41 47.62
CA ASN A 149 -31.22 3.32 47.35
C ASN A 149 -31.85 3.38 45.94
N GLY A 150 -31.30 4.19 45.03
CA GLY A 150 -31.87 4.45 43.70
C GLY A 150 -32.79 5.68 43.64
N LYS A 151 -33.28 6.19 44.79
CA LYS A 151 -34.15 7.37 44.84
C LYS A 151 -33.69 8.43 45.85
N HIS A 152 -33.26 7.99 47.04
CA HIS A 152 -32.91 8.85 48.17
C HIS A 152 -31.46 8.60 48.59
N ILE A 153 -30.83 9.62 49.17
CA ILE A 153 -29.48 9.56 49.71
C ILE A 153 -29.52 9.85 51.21
N GLN A 154 -28.93 8.95 51.99
CA GLN A 154 -28.69 9.13 53.42
C GLN A 154 -27.20 9.36 53.66
N LYS A 155 -26.85 10.45 54.36
CA LYS A 155 -25.47 10.76 54.77
C LYS A 155 -25.23 10.25 56.20
N ILE A 156 -24.15 9.50 56.40
CA ILE A 156 -23.65 9.08 57.73
C ILE A 156 -22.28 9.71 57.93
N LYS A 157 -22.13 10.51 58.99
CA LYS A 157 -20.88 11.18 59.36
C LYS A 157 -20.16 10.40 60.46
N PHE A 158 -18.86 10.17 60.29
CA PHE A 158 -18.04 9.49 61.29
C PHE A 158 -17.41 10.49 62.28
N PRO A 159 -17.21 10.09 63.55
CA PRO A 159 -16.51 10.90 64.55
C PRO A 159 -14.98 10.83 64.42
N PHE A 160 -14.46 10.19 63.37
CA PHE A 160 -13.04 10.04 63.05
C PHE A 160 -12.87 9.75 61.55
N LEU A 161 -11.65 9.93 61.05
CA LEU A 161 -11.33 9.57 59.67
C LEU A 161 -11.34 8.04 59.49
N ILE A 162 -12.03 7.59 58.46
CA ILE A 162 -12.01 6.19 58.01
C ILE A 162 -11.05 6.04 56.83
N SER A 163 -10.35 4.91 56.73
CA SER A 163 -9.60 4.55 55.54
C SER A 163 -10.53 3.93 54.51
N TYR A 164 -11.11 2.76 54.83
CA TYR A 164 -11.99 2.02 53.94
C TYR A 164 -13.10 1.29 54.70
N CYS A 165 -14.23 1.12 54.01
CA CYS A 165 -15.26 0.19 54.43
C CYS A 165 -15.09 -1.19 53.75
N PHE A 166 -15.44 -2.25 54.47
CA PHE A 166 -15.37 -3.64 54.02
C PHE A 166 -16.69 -4.35 54.32
N VAL A 167 -17.17 -5.17 53.39
CA VAL A 167 -18.36 -6.00 53.58
C VAL A 167 -17.90 -7.43 53.86
N ILE A 168 -18.22 -7.95 55.05
CA ILE A 168 -17.81 -9.28 55.50
C ILE A 168 -18.99 -9.93 56.23
N ASP A 169 -19.35 -11.16 55.90
CA ASP A 169 -20.41 -11.93 56.57
C ASP A 169 -21.72 -11.14 56.78
N ASN A 170 -22.15 -10.44 55.72
CA ASN A 170 -23.35 -9.60 55.71
C ASN A 170 -23.34 -8.45 56.75
N ALA A 171 -22.15 -7.97 57.14
CA ALA A 171 -21.94 -6.79 57.94
C ALA A 171 -20.96 -5.83 57.26
N VAL A 172 -21.10 -4.54 57.54
CA VAL A 172 -20.15 -3.51 57.08
C VAL A 172 -19.18 -3.19 58.21
N TYR A 173 -17.90 -3.20 57.92
CA TYR A 173 -16.84 -2.78 58.83
C TYR A 173 -16.18 -1.51 58.31
N ALA A 174 -16.08 -0.48 59.13
CA ALA A 174 -15.38 0.77 58.84
C ALA A 174 -14.02 0.78 59.54
N ALA A 175 -12.94 0.78 58.77
CA ALA A 175 -11.59 0.93 59.29
C ALA A 175 -11.30 2.39 59.57
N SER A 176 -10.91 2.72 60.79
CA SER A 176 -10.37 4.04 61.14
C SER A 176 -8.90 4.13 60.74
N VAL A 177 -8.43 5.33 60.43
CA VAL A 177 -7.00 5.61 60.21
C VAL A 177 -6.15 5.29 61.45
N ASN A 178 -6.69 5.48 62.67
CA ASN A 178 -5.93 5.28 63.92
C ASN A 178 -6.68 4.54 65.04
N LYS A 179 -8.01 4.43 65.01
CA LYS A 179 -8.78 3.82 66.11
C LYS A 179 -9.06 2.32 65.94
N GLY A 180 -8.58 1.69 64.86
CA GLY A 180 -8.84 0.29 64.54
C GLY A 180 -10.07 0.08 63.66
N LEU A 181 -10.67 -1.11 63.72
CA LEU A 181 -11.75 -1.54 62.82
C LEU A 181 -13.08 -1.65 63.57
N PHE A 182 -14.13 -1.04 63.04
CA PHE A 182 -15.44 -0.95 63.70
C PHE A 182 -16.51 -1.65 62.88
N LYS A 183 -17.39 -2.42 63.50
CA LYS A 183 -18.62 -2.93 62.88
C LYS A 183 -19.67 -1.82 62.85
N MET A 184 -20.28 -1.61 61.69
CA MET A 184 -21.31 -0.60 61.44
C MET A 184 -22.68 -1.26 61.32
N GLU A 185 -23.63 -0.78 62.12
CA GLU A 185 -25.04 -1.18 62.13
C GLU A 185 -25.92 0.08 62.01
N GLY A 186 -26.27 0.43 60.77
CA GLY A 186 -26.86 1.74 60.47
C GLY A 186 -25.87 2.86 60.77
N SER A 187 -26.25 3.82 61.62
CA SER A 187 -25.37 4.90 62.10
C SER A 187 -24.55 4.53 63.35
N LYS A 188 -24.81 3.37 63.97
CA LYS A 188 -24.08 2.92 65.17
C LYS A 188 -22.80 2.18 64.75
N ILE A 189 -21.71 2.49 65.44
CA ILE A 189 -20.41 1.83 65.27
C ILE A 189 -19.96 1.19 66.58
N SER A 190 -19.40 -0.02 66.50
CA SER A 190 -18.90 -0.76 67.68
C SER A 190 -17.59 -1.47 67.36
N SER A 191 -16.65 -1.50 68.31
CA SER A 191 -15.37 -2.21 68.14
C SER A 191 -15.55 -3.71 68.44
N PRO A 192 -15.13 -4.62 67.56
CA PRO A 192 -15.09 -6.05 67.89
C PRO A 192 -14.12 -6.34 69.05
N LYS A 193 -14.52 -7.22 69.97
CA LYS A 193 -13.67 -7.62 71.10
C LYS A 193 -12.41 -8.33 70.59
N GLY A 194 -11.25 -8.02 71.17
CA GLY A 194 -9.97 -8.67 70.85
C GLY A 194 -9.26 -8.14 69.60
N TRP A 195 -9.75 -7.03 69.00
CA TRP A 195 -9.16 -6.44 67.78
C TRP A 195 -8.28 -5.20 68.07
N GLU A 196 -7.92 -5.00 69.33
CA GLU A 196 -7.13 -3.86 69.83
C GLU A 196 -5.75 -3.72 69.17
N VAL A 197 -5.20 -4.81 68.64
CA VAL A 197 -3.93 -4.80 67.89
C VAL A 197 -3.98 -3.93 66.62
N LEU A 198 -5.17 -3.64 66.11
CA LEU A 198 -5.37 -2.77 64.95
C LEU A 198 -5.36 -1.27 65.29
N LYS A 199 -5.25 -0.87 66.56
CA LYS A 199 -5.04 0.53 66.93
C LYS A 199 -3.76 1.07 66.30
N ASN A 200 -3.78 2.35 65.93
CA ASN A 200 -2.71 3.07 65.24
C ASN A 200 -2.23 2.38 63.95
N THR A 201 -3.12 1.62 63.30
CA THR A 201 -2.80 0.84 62.11
C THR A 201 -3.89 1.02 61.06
N VAL A 202 -3.50 1.42 59.85
CA VAL A 202 -4.43 1.54 58.72
C VAL A 202 -4.70 0.16 58.14
N VAL A 203 -5.98 -0.22 58.02
CA VAL A 203 -6.42 -1.44 57.35
C VAL A 203 -6.71 -1.11 55.88
N HIS A 204 -6.07 -1.85 54.96
CA HIS A 204 -6.19 -1.66 53.52
C HIS A 204 -7.09 -2.71 52.85
N ALA A 205 -7.11 -3.93 53.37
CA ALA A 205 -8.00 -4.98 52.89
C ALA A 205 -8.47 -5.88 54.03
N VAL A 206 -9.67 -6.43 53.87
CA VAL A 206 -10.17 -7.52 54.70
C VAL A 206 -10.86 -8.52 53.78
N GLU A 207 -10.37 -9.75 53.78
CA GLU A 207 -10.80 -10.79 52.86
C GLU A 207 -11.03 -12.10 53.60
N LYS A 208 -11.89 -12.97 53.06
CA LYS A 208 -12.20 -14.28 53.65
C LYS A 208 -11.69 -15.38 52.74
N TYR A 209 -11.04 -16.38 53.33
CA TYR A 209 -10.51 -17.52 52.62
C TYR A 209 -10.64 -18.78 53.46
N GLN A 210 -11.25 -19.83 52.89
CA GLN A 210 -11.51 -21.11 53.58
C GLN A 210 -12.12 -20.95 54.98
N GLY A 211 -13.10 -20.05 55.12
CA GLY A 211 -13.78 -19.77 56.39
C GLY A 211 -13.02 -18.85 57.36
N LYS A 212 -11.73 -18.57 57.10
CA LYS A 212 -10.90 -17.69 57.93
C LYS A 212 -10.88 -16.26 57.36
N THR A 213 -10.97 -15.27 58.24
CA THR A 213 -10.89 -13.85 57.85
C THR A 213 -9.45 -13.35 58.02
N TYR A 214 -8.92 -12.73 56.97
CA TYR A 214 -7.59 -12.13 56.89
C TYR A 214 -7.72 -10.61 56.84
N ILE A 215 -6.99 -9.91 57.71
CA ILE A 215 -6.95 -8.45 57.83
C ILE A 215 -5.57 -7.99 57.39
N PHE A 216 -5.52 -7.21 56.31
CA PHE A 216 -4.30 -6.70 55.71
C PHE A 216 -4.08 -5.26 56.15
N THR A 217 -2.99 -5.04 56.86
CA THR A 217 -2.64 -3.74 57.42
C THR A 217 -1.51 -3.09 56.65
N GLN A 218 -1.47 -1.75 56.63
CA GLN A 218 -0.45 -1.03 55.88
C GLN A 218 0.97 -1.45 56.31
N LYS A 219 1.28 -1.47 57.61
CA LYS A 219 2.67 -1.64 58.11
C LYS A 219 2.86 -2.77 59.12
N ARG A 220 1.78 -3.41 59.59
CA ARG A 220 1.86 -4.49 60.60
C ARG A 220 1.63 -5.88 60.01
N GLY A 221 1.63 -5.99 58.68
CA GLY A 221 1.41 -7.22 57.97
C GLY A 221 -0.05 -7.68 58.00
N VAL A 222 -0.22 -9.00 57.96
CA VAL A 222 -1.51 -9.69 57.89
C VAL A 222 -1.83 -10.30 59.25
N PHE A 223 -3.08 -10.15 59.68
CA PHE A 223 -3.65 -10.80 60.84
C PHE A 223 -4.78 -11.74 60.42
N THR A 224 -4.97 -12.83 61.14
CA THR A 224 -6.11 -13.71 60.97
C THR A 224 -7.02 -13.67 62.18
N VAL A 225 -8.33 -13.71 61.95
CA VAL A 225 -9.34 -13.78 63.01
C VAL A 225 -9.33 -15.19 63.62
N GLU A 226 -9.23 -15.25 64.94
CA GLU A 226 -9.28 -16.46 65.78
C GLU A 226 -10.37 -16.29 66.86
N SER A 227 -10.71 -17.35 67.58
CA SER A 227 -11.76 -17.33 68.63
C SER A 227 -11.53 -16.27 69.73
N ASN A 228 -10.27 -15.95 70.03
CA ASN A 228 -9.88 -15.02 71.10
C ASN A 228 -9.38 -13.65 70.58
N GLY A 229 -9.61 -13.31 69.31
CA GLY A 229 -9.19 -12.02 68.73
C GLY A 229 -8.40 -12.18 67.44
N LEU A 230 -7.32 -11.40 67.28
CA LEU A 230 -6.48 -11.40 66.08
C LEU A 230 -5.10 -11.98 66.37
N LYS A 231 -4.64 -12.91 65.51
CA LYS A 231 -3.28 -13.46 65.52
C LYS A 231 -2.53 -13.01 64.27
N ALA A 232 -1.26 -12.64 64.39
CA ALA A 232 -0.43 -12.39 63.21
C ALA A 232 -0.37 -13.65 62.33
N TRP A 233 -0.44 -13.46 61.01
CA TRP A 233 -0.33 -14.58 60.07
C TRP A 233 1.08 -15.16 60.14
N ASP A 234 1.16 -16.43 60.53
CA ASP A 234 2.40 -17.16 60.75
C ASP A 234 2.92 -17.71 59.42
N HIS A 235 3.59 -16.85 58.65
CA HIS A 235 4.12 -17.18 57.33
C HIS A 235 5.30 -16.25 56.96
N PRO A 236 6.38 -16.73 56.30
CA PRO A 236 7.54 -15.91 55.93
C PRO A 236 7.20 -14.68 55.08
N LEU A 237 6.21 -14.82 54.18
CA LEU A 237 5.70 -13.69 53.37
C LEU A 237 5.23 -12.52 54.26
N ASN A 238 4.71 -12.79 55.45
CA ASN A 238 4.19 -11.75 56.32
C ASN A 238 5.29 -10.76 56.77
N GLU A 239 6.52 -11.23 56.96
CA GLU A 239 7.66 -10.35 57.26
C GLU A 239 8.01 -9.46 56.06
N ALA A 240 8.03 -10.02 54.85
CA ALA A 240 8.24 -9.24 53.64
C ALA A 240 7.13 -8.18 53.45
N LEU A 241 5.88 -8.51 53.75
CA LEU A 241 4.76 -7.57 53.65
C LEU A 241 4.83 -6.43 54.67
N LYS A 242 5.34 -6.67 55.89
CA LYS A 242 5.55 -5.61 56.90
C LYS A 242 6.54 -4.55 56.41
N SER A 243 7.62 -4.96 55.76
CA SER A 243 8.67 -4.06 55.29
C SER A 243 8.29 -3.25 54.03
N ASN A 244 7.38 -3.77 53.21
CA ASN A 244 7.08 -3.19 51.89
C ASN A 244 5.75 -2.42 51.81
N GLY A 245 4.93 -2.47 52.86
CA GLY A 245 3.69 -1.71 52.96
C GLY A 245 2.56 -2.29 52.11
N ILE A 246 1.46 -2.76 52.72
CA ILE A 246 0.33 -3.33 51.97
C ILE A 246 -0.64 -2.21 51.53
N ASN A 247 -0.94 -2.14 50.23
CA ASN A 247 -1.93 -1.21 49.68
C ASN A 247 -3.26 -1.89 49.33
N VAL A 248 -3.21 -3.13 48.84
CA VAL A 248 -4.38 -3.88 48.37
C VAL A 248 -4.09 -5.39 48.44
N ALA A 249 -5.11 -6.19 48.75
CA ALA A 249 -5.00 -7.64 48.75
C ALA A 249 -6.30 -8.31 48.29
N LYS A 250 -6.18 -9.43 47.58
CA LYS A 250 -7.29 -10.23 47.06
C LYS A 250 -6.93 -11.70 47.01
N PHE A 251 -7.91 -12.57 47.27
CA PHE A 251 -7.79 -14.00 46.98
C PHE A 251 -8.33 -14.31 45.57
N ILE A 252 -7.69 -15.26 44.88
CA ILE A 252 -8.09 -15.76 43.56
C ILE A 252 -8.18 -17.29 43.55
N LYS A 253 -9.09 -17.84 42.73
CA LYS A 253 -9.25 -19.29 42.45
C LYS A 253 -9.37 -20.22 43.66
N ASN A 254 -9.71 -19.68 44.82
CA ASN A 254 -9.68 -20.40 46.10
C ASN A 254 -8.34 -21.07 46.41
N ASN A 255 -7.21 -20.59 45.86
CA ASN A 255 -5.88 -21.11 46.18
C ASN A 255 -4.73 -20.10 46.06
N LYS A 256 -4.95 -18.86 45.62
CA LYS A 256 -3.90 -17.85 45.52
C LYS A 256 -4.26 -16.60 46.31
N LEU A 257 -3.28 -15.99 46.97
CA LEU A 257 -3.36 -14.68 47.59
C LEU A 257 -2.47 -13.71 46.82
N VAL A 258 -3.03 -12.58 46.42
CA VAL A 258 -2.33 -11.50 45.72
C VAL A 258 -2.30 -10.29 46.62
N VAL A 259 -1.10 -9.74 46.83
CA VAL A 259 -0.88 -8.58 47.69
C VAL A 259 -0.09 -7.54 46.92
N GLY A 260 -0.73 -6.42 46.61
CA GLY A 260 -0.10 -5.23 46.04
C GLY A 260 0.52 -4.38 47.14
N THR A 261 1.77 -3.96 46.94
CA THR A 261 2.55 -3.22 47.94
C THR A 261 2.87 -1.79 47.49
N GLY A 262 3.34 -0.98 48.43
CA GLY A 262 3.70 0.41 48.18
C GLY A 262 5.03 0.58 47.45
N ASN A 263 5.98 -0.34 47.60
CA ASN A 263 7.36 -0.16 47.08
C ASN A 263 8.01 -1.43 46.52
N LYS A 264 7.32 -2.58 46.50
CA LYS A 264 7.87 -3.87 46.05
C LYS A 264 6.91 -4.65 45.16
N GLY A 265 6.16 -3.93 44.33
CA GLY A 265 5.28 -4.53 43.33
C GLY A 265 4.20 -5.40 43.96
N VAL A 266 3.95 -6.55 43.35
CA VAL A 266 2.93 -7.51 43.78
C VAL A 266 3.55 -8.83 44.23
N PHE A 267 3.02 -9.38 45.32
CA PHE A 267 3.32 -10.74 45.76
C PHE A 267 2.15 -11.66 45.42
N ILE A 268 2.44 -12.81 44.83
CA ILE A 268 1.46 -13.85 44.53
C ILE A 268 1.88 -15.10 45.31
N TYR A 269 1.08 -15.48 46.29
CA TYR A 269 1.27 -16.68 47.11
C TYR A 269 0.29 -17.76 46.67
N ASP A 270 0.79 -18.96 46.39
CA ASP A 270 -0.04 -20.13 46.06
C ASP A 270 -0.09 -21.07 47.27
N PHE A 271 -1.30 -21.28 47.79
CA PHE A 271 -1.56 -22.14 48.94
C PHE A 271 -1.37 -23.62 48.63
N LYS A 272 -1.38 -24.05 47.36
CA LYS A 272 -1.15 -25.45 46.98
C LYS A 272 0.32 -25.82 47.05
N THR A 273 1.18 -24.99 46.49
CA THR A 273 2.63 -25.21 46.46
C THR A 273 3.32 -24.67 47.70
N ASN A 274 2.63 -23.82 48.48
CA ASN A 274 3.18 -23.12 49.64
C ASN A 274 4.41 -22.27 49.26
N THR A 275 4.33 -21.60 48.11
CA THR A 275 5.39 -20.73 47.58
C THR A 275 4.81 -19.37 47.18
N PHE A 276 5.63 -18.33 47.22
CA PHE A 276 5.25 -17.01 46.69
C PHE A 276 6.26 -16.50 45.67
N LYS A 277 5.77 -15.70 44.73
CA LYS A 277 6.56 -14.98 43.72
C LYS A 277 6.38 -13.49 43.90
N ASN A 278 7.41 -12.71 43.57
CA ASN A 278 7.34 -11.25 43.58
C ASN A 278 7.51 -10.69 42.16
N ILE A 279 6.53 -9.95 41.67
CA ILE A 279 6.61 -9.26 40.39
C ILE A 279 6.81 -7.77 40.71
N ASP A 280 7.93 -7.21 40.28
CA ASP A 280 8.36 -5.86 40.61
C ASP A 280 9.11 -5.21 39.44
N ARG A 281 9.59 -3.98 39.63
CA ARG A 281 10.28 -3.22 38.59
C ARG A 281 11.66 -3.76 38.23
N ASN A 282 12.28 -4.52 39.13
CA ASN A 282 13.57 -5.12 38.83
C ASN A 282 13.43 -6.30 37.86
N ASN A 283 12.22 -6.88 37.72
CA ASN A 283 11.98 -7.99 36.81
C ASN A 283 11.08 -7.67 35.61
N VAL A 284 9.88 -7.09 35.77
CA VAL A 284 9.00 -6.89 34.60
C VAL A 284 7.93 -5.80 34.79
N LEU A 285 7.58 -5.40 36.02
CA LEU A 285 6.62 -4.29 36.20
C LEU A 285 7.24 -2.95 35.81
N MET A 286 6.43 -2.01 35.33
CA MET A 286 6.90 -0.64 35.09
C MET A 286 6.99 0.23 36.34
N ASN A 287 6.26 -0.13 37.41
CA ASN A 287 6.23 0.61 38.67
C ASN A 287 5.96 -0.33 39.87
N ASN A 288 6.57 -0.02 41.02
CA ASN A 288 6.49 -0.86 42.22
C ASN A 288 5.29 -0.56 43.13
N SER A 289 4.67 0.61 43.00
CA SER A 289 3.56 1.03 43.83
C SER A 289 2.25 0.54 43.21
N VAL A 290 1.73 -0.57 43.73
CA VAL A 290 0.45 -1.14 43.30
C VAL A 290 -0.66 -0.50 44.12
N LEU A 291 -1.56 0.22 43.46
CA LEU A 291 -2.67 0.95 44.08
C LEU A 291 -3.97 0.15 44.08
N SER A 292 -4.20 -0.63 43.03
CA SER A 292 -5.43 -1.42 42.89
C SER A 292 -5.23 -2.72 42.11
N ILE A 293 -6.09 -3.69 42.36
CA ILE A 293 -6.12 -4.99 41.69
C ILE A 293 -7.54 -5.22 41.17
N GLY A 294 -7.64 -5.49 39.87
CA GLY A 294 -8.83 -6.00 39.20
C GLY A 294 -8.56 -7.36 38.57
N PHE A 295 -9.62 -8.01 38.12
CA PHE A 295 -9.56 -9.29 37.43
C PHE A 295 -10.39 -9.22 36.16
N ASP A 296 -9.91 -9.88 35.11
CA ASP A 296 -10.74 -10.15 33.93
C ASP A 296 -11.51 -11.47 34.08
N LYS A 297 -12.30 -11.83 33.06
CA LYS A 297 -13.09 -13.08 33.02
C LYS A 297 -12.25 -14.35 32.97
N GLU A 298 -10.95 -14.26 32.63
CA GLU A 298 -10.00 -15.37 32.71
C GLU A 298 -9.39 -15.50 34.11
N GLU A 299 -9.75 -14.58 35.01
CA GLU A 299 -9.19 -14.39 36.34
C GLU A 299 -7.68 -14.08 36.31
N ASP A 300 -7.23 -13.46 35.21
CA ASP A 300 -5.91 -12.85 35.14
C ASP A 300 -5.94 -11.47 35.82
N LEU A 301 -4.77 -11.04 36.29
CA LEU A 301 -4.63 -9.88 37.14
C LEU A 301 -4.47 -8.61 36.32
N TRP A 302 -5.22 -7.57 36.68
CA TRP A 302 -4.99 -6.21 36.21
C TRP A 302 -4.57 -5.34 37.38
N LEU A 303 -3.36 -4.82 37.33
CA LEU A 303 -2.76 -3.99 38.36
C LEU A 303 -2.89 -2.53 37.94
N GLY A 304 -3.55 -1.73 38.78
CA GLY A 304 -3.44 -0.29 38.72
C GLY A 304 -2.22 0.16 39.51
N LEU A 305 -1.24 0.75 38.83
CA LEU A 305 0.00 1.22 39.43
C LEU A 305 -0.07 2.73 39.71
N ASP A 306 0.90 3.25 40.47
CA ASP A 306 1.08 4.70 40.62
C ASP A 306 1.51 5.35 39.30
N ASN A 307 2.13 4.57 38.40
CA ASN A 307 2.41 4.97 37.04
C ASN A 307 2.14 3.79 36.08
N GLY A 308 0.98 3.84 35.43
CA GLY A 308 0.59 2.89 34.39
C GLY A 308 -0.24 1.69 34.87
N ILE A 309 -0.47 0.76 33.96
CA ILE A 309 -1.31 -0.43 34.15
C ILE A 309 -0.48 -1.66 33.79
N ALA A 310 -0.63 -2.76 34.53
CA ALA A 310 -0.03 -4.04 34.15
C ALA A 310 -1.08 -5.16 34.13
N HIS A 311 -1.15 -5.90 33.03
CA HIS A 311 -1.90 -7.15 32.94
C HIS A 311 -0.96 -8.32 33.17
N VAL A 312 -1.28 -9.21 34.11
CA VAL A 312 -0.44 -10.34 34.52
C VAL A 312 -1.22 -11.65 34.32
N GLU A 313 -0.73 -12.49 33.41
CA GLU A 313 -1.36 -13.77 33.06
C GLU A 313 -1.02 -14.88 34.07
N VAL A 314 -1.55 -14.77 35.28
CA VAL A 314 -1.24 -15.68 36.40
C VAL A 314 -1.72 -17.13 36.22
N ASN A 315 -2.51 -17.36 35.17
CA ASN A 315 -3.08 -18.67 34.83
C ASN A 315 -2.55 -19.23 33.52
N SER A 316 -1.58 -18.56 32.89
CA SER A 316 -1.00 -18.99 31.61
C SER A 316 -0.17 -20.27 31.77
N PRO A 317 -0.22 -21.20 30.79
CA PRO A 317 0.73 -22.31 30.67
C PRO A 317 2.12 -21.86 30.20
N ILE A 318 2.28 -20.56 29.95
CA ILE A 318 3.51 -19.93 29.49
C ILE A 318 4.08 -19.12 30.65
N SER A 319 5.37 -19.30 30.88
CA SER A 319 6.10 -18.53 31.87
C SER A 319 7.43 -18.05 31.31
N PHE A 320 7.97 -17.02 31.91
CA PHE A 320 9.06 -16.25 31.36
C PHE A 320 10.18 -16.11 32.36
N PHE A 321 11.37 -16.13 31.80
CA PHE A 321 12.55 -15.58 32.42
C PHE A 321 12.85 -14.23 31.78
N TYR A 322 12.94 -13.17 32.58
CA TYR A 322 13.24 -11.81 32.12
C TYR A 322 14.60 -11.38 32.65
N ASP A 323 15.51 -10.95 31.77
CA ASP A 323 16.73 -10.24 32.15
C ASP A 323 16.62 -8.74 31.86
N ASN A 324 16.21 -7.98 32.87
CA ASN A 324 16.21 -6.52 32.80
C ASN A 324 17.53 -5.89 33.27
N SER A 325 18.48 -6.69 33.75
CA SER A 325 19.78 -6.19 34.21
C SER A 325 20.75 -5.96 33.05
N GLY A 326 20.53 -6.64 31.92
CA GLY A 326 21.42 -6.65 30.77
C GLY A 326 22.70 -7.47 30.98
N ILE A 327 22.80 -8.20 32.09
CA ILE A 327 23.96 -9.03 32.42
C ILE A 327 24.12 -10.17 31.41
N LEU A 328 23.02 -10.83 31.03
CA LEU A 328 23.06 -11.93 30.07
C LEU A 328 23.29 -11.44 28.65
N GLY A 329 22.68 -10.32 28.27
CA GLY A 329 22.53 -9.95 26.86
C GLY A 329 21.66 -10.99 26.11
N SER A 330 21.90 -11.16 24.81
CA SER A 330 21.15 -12.09 23.94
C SER A 330 21.36 -13.55 24.34
N VAL A 331 20.29 -14.24 24.74
CA VAL A 331 20.36 -15.68 25.07
C VAL A 331 20.29 -16.50 23.78
N TYR A 332 21.36 -17.22 23.47
CA TYR A 332 21.40 -18.09 22.29
C TYR A 332 20.96 -19.52 22.59
N SER A 333 21.18 -20.01 23.80
CA SER A 333 20.75 -21.35 24.20
C SER A 333 20.55 -21.43 25.70
N VAL A 334 19.59 -22.24 26.13
CA VAL A 334 19.28 -22.46 27.54
C VAL A 334 19.02 -23.94 27.79
N ALA A 335 19.40 -24.45 28.96
CA ALA A 335 19.11 -25.81 29.39
C ALA A 335 18.73 -25.85 30.87
N THR A 336 17.81 -26.74 31.26
CA THR A 336 17.52 -27.01 32.68
C THR A 336 18.62 -27.88 33.28
N ILE A 337 19.15 -27.49 34.44
CA ILE A 337 20.12 -28.27 35.23
C ILE A 337 19.48 -28.71 36.56
N ASN A 338 20.21 -29.44 37.41
CA ASN A 338 19.67 -29.96 38.69
C ASN A 338 19.15 -28.85 39.62
N LYS A 339 19.72 -27.64 39.53
CA LYS A 339 19.29 -26.45 40.26
C LYS A 339 19.28 -25.25 39.29
N GLY A 340 18.09 -24.90 38.80
CA GLY A 340 17.89 -23.78 37.89
C GLY A 340 18.33 -24.05 36.44
N TYR A 341 19.03 -23.08 35.83
CA TYR A 341 19.30 -23.07 34.39
C TYR A 341 20.76 -22.81 34.07
N LEU A 342 21.22 -23.42 32.98
CA LEU A 342 22.47 -23.10 32.31
C LEU A 342 22.15 -22.31 31.05
N ILE A 343 22.76 -21.14 30.89
CA ILE A 343 22.43 -20.17 29.86
C ILE A 343 23.72 -19.84 29.08
N ALA A 344 23.66 -19.95 27.77
CA ALA A 344 24.71 -19.53 26.86
C ALA A 344 24.22 -18.30 26.10
N SER A 345 24.95 -17.20 26.26
CA SER A 345 24.60 -15.89 25.71
C SER A 345 25.75 -15.27 24.93
N ASN A 346 25.51 -14.08 24.39
CA ASN A 346 26.54 -13.27 23.73
C ASN A 346 27.61 -12.70 24.68
N HIS A 347 27.38 -12.71 26.00
CA HIS A 347 28.33 -12.24 27.01
C HIS A 347 29.09 -13.36 27.73
N GLY A 348 28.53 -14.57 27.76
CA GLY A 348 29.23 -15.74 28.24
C GLY A 348 28.31 -16.90 28.63
N ILE A 349 28.80 -17.75 29.53
CA ILE A 349 28.04 -18.89 30.05
C ILE A 349 27.66 -18.60 31.51
N PHE A 350 26.37 -18.72 31.83
CA PHE A 350 25.82 -18.38 33.13
C PHE A 350 25.08 -19.56 33.75
N GLU A 351 25.25 -19.70 35.06
CA GLU A 351 24.32 -20.43 35.90
C GLU A 351 23.31 -19.45 36.48
N PHE A 352 22.04 -19.83 36.49
CA PHE A 352 20.99 -19.15 37.23
C PHE A 352 20.38 -20.14 38.23
N ASP A 353 20.50 -19.84 39.53
CA ASP A 353 19.90 -20.60 40.62
C ASP A 353 19.36 -19.62 41.68
N SER A 354 18.14 -19.88 42.16
CA SER A 354 17.56 -19.18 43.32
C SER A 354 17.59 -17.65 43.20
N GLY A 355 17.36 -17.11 42.00
CA GLY A 355 17.32 -15.66 41.75
C GLY A 355 18.67 -15.02 41.45
N ASN A 356 19.77 -15.77 41.43
CA ASN A 356 21.12 -15.22 41.26
C ASN A 356 21.77 -15.70 39.96
N PHE A 357 22.30 -14.75 39.20
CA PHE A 357 23.18 -15.04 38.08
C PHE A 357 24.61 -15.18 38.52
N LYS A 358 25.27 -16.21 37.99
CA LYS A 358 26.69 -16.41 38.15
C LYS A 358 27.30 -16.75 36.80
N MET A 359 28.08 -15.82 36.25
CA MET A 359 28.92 -16.12 35.09
C MET A 359 29.96 -17.17 35.50
N LEU A 360 30.09 -18.22 34.69
CA LEU A 360 31.12 -19.23 34.90
C LEU A 360 32.50 -18.66 34.54
N PRO A 361 33.55 -18.90 35.34
CA PRO A 361 34.87 -18.32 35.08
C PRO A 361 35.44 -18.67 33.71
N ASN A 362 36.12 -17.72 33.06
CA ASN A 362 36.78 -17.88 31.76
C ASN A 362 35.83 -18.26 30.61
N THR A 363 34.60 -17.74 30.66
CA THR A 363 33.58 -17.96 29.62
C THR A 363 33.09 -16.66 28.98
N GLN A 364 33.82 -15.56 29.17
CA GLN A 364 33.49 -14.29 28.51
C GLN A 364 33.55 -14.47 27.00
N GLY A 365 32.47 -14.14 26.31
CA GLY A 365 32.37 -14.36 24.87
C GLY A 365 31.01 -14.88 24.46
N GLN A 366 30.94 -15.45 23.26
CA GLN A 366 29.70 -15.89 22.62
C GLN A 366 29.53 -17.40 22.85
N GLY A 367 28.59 -17.78 23.72
CA GLY A 367 28.14 -19.15 23.89
C GLY A 367 26.96 -19.44 22.95
N TRP A 368 27.18 -20.23 21.91
CA TRP A 368 26.21 -20.40 20.81
C TRP A 368 25.17 -21.49 21.06
N ASN A 369 25.56 -22.58 21.71
CA ASN A 369 24.72 -23.77 21.84
C ASN A 369 25.02 -24.53 23.13
N ILE A 370 23.97 -25.09 23.73
CA ILE A 370 24.04 -26.07 24.82
C ILE A 370 23.35 -27.34 24.35
N THR A 371 24.06 -28.47 24.43
CA THR A 371 23.51 -29.79 24.14
C THR A 371 23.72 -30.73 25.33
N LYS A 372 22.63 -31.36 25.79
CA LYS A 372 22.66 -32.30 26.92
C LYS A 372 23.00 -33.71 26.44
N ILE A 373 23.94 -34.36 27.11
CA ILE A 373 24.39 -35.73 26.83
C ILE A 373 24.48 -36.48 28.17
N GLY A 374 23.49 -37.33 28.45
CA GLY A 374 23.34 -37.92 29.78
C GLY A 374 23.24 -36.82 30.86
N ASP A 375 24.18 -36.81 31.80
CA ASP A 375 24.28 -35.81 32.87
C ASP A 375 25.21 -34.63 32.53
N LYS A 376 25.86 -34.64 31.36
CA LYS A 376 26.79 -33.61 30.89
C LYS A 376 26.09 -32.62 29.97
N TYR A 377 26.58 -31.38 29.94
CA TYR A 377 26.13 -30.34 29.02
C TYR A 377 27.33 -29.85 28.20
N VAL A 378 27.32 -30.11 26.90
CA VAL A 378 28.34 -29.63 25.96
C VAL A 378 27.95 -28.26 25.46
N ILE A 379 28.86 -27.31 25.57
CA ILE A 379 28.61 -25.91 25.29
C ILE A 379 29.59 -25.45 24.22
N GLY A 380 29.04 -25.07 23.08
CA GLY A 380 29.81 -24.48 21.98
C GLY A 380 30.02 -22.99 22.22
N HIS A 381 31.28 -22.54 22.15
CA HIS A 381 31.68 -21.17 22.44
C HIS A 381 32.63 -20.65 21.36
N ASN A 382 32.77 -19.33 21.20
CA ASN A 382 33.74 -18.75 20.27
C ASN A 382 35.19 -19.11 20.62
N ASP A 383 35.51 -19.31 21.91
CA ASP A 383 36.89 -19.64 22.33
C ASP A 383 37.19 -21.14 22.42
N GLY A 384 36.24 -22.01 22.13
CA GLY A 384 36.41 -23.45 22.27
C GLY A 384 35.11 -24.17 22.57
N THR A 385 35.24 -25.41 23.02
CA THR A 385 34.10 -26.19 23.52
C THR A 385 34.29 -26.49 24.98
N PHE A 386 33.21 -26.36 25.73
CA PHE A 386 33.18 -26.60 27.15
C PHE A 386 32.24 -27.76 27.48
N CYS A 387 32.52 -28.44 28.59
CA CYS A 387 31.67 -29.46 29.17
C CYS A 387 31.35 -29.04 30.60
N TYR A 388 30.06 -28.93 30.90
CA TYR A 388 29.54 -28.67 32.23
C TYR A 388 29.01 -29.96 32.83
N GLU A 389 29.50 -30.31 34.02
CA GLU A 389 29.14 -31.53 34.75
C GLU A 389 29.28 -31.26 36.25
N ASN A 390 28.26 -31.63 37.04
CA ASN A 390 28.26 -31.53 38.51
C ASN A 390 28.65 -30.13 39.08
N GLY A 391 28.26 -29.04 38.41
CA GLY A 391 28.59 -27.66 38.85
C GLY A 391 29.98 -27.15 38.41
N GLY A 392 30.77 -28.00 37.76
CA GLY A 392 32.08 -27.64 37.21
C GLY A 392 32.02 -27.44 35.70
N LEU A 393 32.76 -26.47 35.20
CA LEU A 393 32.96 -26.26 33.76
C LEU A 393 34.40 -26.59 33.38
N THR A 394 34.57 -27.40 32.34
CA THR A 394 35.88 -27.79 31.81
C THR A 394 35.95 -27.48 30.33
N LYS A 395 37.06 -26.91 29.85
CA LYS A 395 37.29 -26.71 28.42
C LYS A 395 37.81 -28.02 27.82
N ILE A 396 37.08 -28.58 26.87
CA ILE A 396 37.41 -29.88 26.25
C ILE A 396 38.24 -29.74 24.98
N ASN A 397 38.15 -28.62 24.27
CA ASN A 397 39.04 -28.29 23.14
C ASN A 397 39.12 -26.76 22.89
N ASN A 398 40.11 -26.36 22.09
CA ASN A 398 40.37 -24.95 21.73
C ASN A 398 39.86 -24.57 20.33
N VAL A 399 39.06 -25.40 19.67
CA VAL A 399 38.57 -25.11 18.33
C VAL A 399 37.48 -24.05 18.41
N SER A 400 37.71 -22.91 17.76
CA SER A 400 36.85 -21.75 17.84
C SER A 400 35.49 -21.95 17.18
N GLY A 401 34.45 -21.45 17.83
CA GLY A 401 33.15 -21.19 17.20
C GLY A 401 32.21 -22.38 17.13
N GLY A 402 32.06 -23.14 18.22
CA GLY A 402 31.11 -24.26 18.25
C GLY A 402 29.66 -23.80 18.12
N TRP A 403 29.11 -23.76 16.89
CA TRP A 403 27.75 -23.26 16.63
C TRP A 403 26.64 -24.26 16.95
N ASN A 404 26.91 -25.54 16.71
CA ASN A 404 25.93 -26.61 16.89
C ASN A 404 26.65 -27.89 17.28
N PHE A 405 26.00 -28.69 18.13
CA PHE A 405 26.48 -30.00 18.54
C PHE A 405 25.35 -31.01 18.29
N SER A 406 25.48 -31.78 17.21
CA SER A 406 24.40 -32.62 16.68
C SER A 406 24.74 -34.11 16.85
N LYS A 407 23.75 -34.91 17.23
CA LYS A 407 23.90 -36.37 17.37
C LYS A 407 23.69 -37.04 16.01
N SER A 408 24.46 -38.08 15.71
CA SER A 408 24.19 -38.97 14.57
C SER A 408 22.88 -39.74 14.77
N MET A 409 22.09 -39.93 13.71
CA MET A 409 20.90 -40.81 13.77
C MET A 409 21.27 -42.31 13.81
N ILE A 410 22.54 -42.65 13.57
CA ILE A 410 22.96 -44.03 13.31
C ILE A 410 23.57 -44.70 14.53
N ASN A 411 24.32 -43.92 15.31
CA ASN A 411 25.10 -44.40 16.44
C ASN A 411 25.31 -43.26 17.45
N ASP A 412 26.07 -43.52 18.52
CA ASP A 412 26.34 -42.51 19.55
C ASP A 412 27.51 -41.56 19.22
N THR A 413 27.74 -41.31 17.92
CA THR A 413 28.69 -40.29 17.45
C THR A 413 28.03 -38.93 17.45
N TYR A 414 28.79 -37.90 17.81
CA TYR A 414 28.36 -36.51 17.75
C TYR A 414 29.25 -35.70 16.82
N PHE A 415 28.65 -34.73 16.16
CA PHE A 415 29.33 -33.80 15.27
C PHE A 415 29.19 -32.38 15.82
N GLN A 416 30.30 -31.67 15.90
CA GLN A 416 30.29 -30.26 16.24
C GLN A 416 30.63 -29.42 15.02
N SER A 417 29.75 -28.51 14.68
CA SER A 417 29.94 -27.55 13.60
C SER A 417 30.68 -26.32 14.15
N THR A 418 31.74 -25.89 13.46
CA THR A 418 32.64 -24.83 13.94
C THR A 418 32.93 -23.77 12.89
N TYR A 419 33.67 -22.71 13.26
CA TYR A 419 34.15 -21.70 12.31
C TYR A 419 35.20 -22.25 11.32
N SER A 420 35.81 -23.39 11.63
CA SER A 420 36.88 -23.99 10.84
C SER A 420 36.51 -25.32 10.17
N GLY A 421 35.33 -25.87 10.44
CA GLY A 421 34.87 -27.11 9.82
C GLY A 421 33.96 -27.93 10.74
N VAL A 422 34.19 -29.25 10.76
CA VAL A 422 33.40 -30.20 11.55
C VAL A 422 34.32 -31.06 12.41
N LEU A 423 34.02 -31.12 13.71
CA LEU A 423 34.63 -32.04 14.65
C LEU A 423 33.75 -33.27 14.86
N VAL A 424 34.37 -34.41 15.11
CA VAL A 424 33.71 -35.70 15.36
C VAL A 424 34.11 -36.21 16.74
N TYR A 425 33.10 -36.61 17.52
CA TYR A 425 33.22 -37.25 18.82
C TYR A 425 32.63 -38.66 18.72
N ASN A 426 33.51 -39.66 18.67
CA ASN A 426 33.11 -41.06 18.48
C ASN A 426 32.52 -41.69 19.75
N ASP A 427 32.83 -41.12 20.91
CA ASP A 427 32.41 -41.63 22.22
C ASP A 427 31.98 -40.46 23.10
N ALA A 428 30.70 -40.41 23.43
CA ALA A 428 30.10 -39.42 24.33
C ALA A 428 30.72 -39.43 25.74
N ALA A 429 31.33 -40.53 26.17
CA ALA A 429 32.02 -40.59 27.45
C ALA A 429 33.37 -39.84 27.41
N LYS A 430 34.00 -39.72 26.24
CA LYS A 430 35.36 -39.17 26.04
C LYS A 430 35.37 -37.91 25.17
N LEU A 431 34.64 -36.89 25.60
CA LEU A 431 34.52 -35.61 24.87
C LEU A 431 35.83 -34.83 24.66
N GLN A 432 36.94 -35.22 25.30
CA GLN A 432 38.27 -34.62 25.04
C GLN A 432 38.91 -35.16 23.76
N GLU A 433 38.56 -36.39 23.36
CA GLU A 433 39.06 -37.02 22.14
C GLU A 433 38.15 -36.63 20.97
N ASN A 434 38.70 -35.88 20.01
CA ASN A 434 37.98 -35.47 18.81
C ASN A 434 38.81 -35.68 17.55
N LYS A 435 38.12 -35.86 16.43
CA LYS A 435 38.69 -35.90 15.08
C LYS A 435 38.17 -34.73 14.27
N ILE A 436 38.91 -34.33 13.24
CA ILE A 436 38.51 -33.26 12.32
C ILE A 436 38.17 -33.87 10.97
N ILE A 437 37.04 -33.47 10.39
CA ILE A 437 36.74 -33.75 8.99
C ILE A 437 37.61 -32.82 8.14
N ASN A 438 38.63 -33.40 7.49
CA ASN A 438 39.53 -32.67 6.61
C ASN A 438 38.85 -32.30 5.28
N ASP A 439 39.46 -31.41 4.50
CA ASP A 439 38.97 -30.93 3.19
C ASP A 439 37.66 -30.14 3.22
N LEU A 440 37.16 -29.80 4.41
CA LEU A 440 36.04 -28.88 4.66
C LEU A 440 36.45 -27.75 5.63
N SER A 441 37.53 -27.05 5.30
CA SER A 441 38.10 -25.98 6.15
C SER A 441 37.38 -24.64 5.97
N LYS A 442 36.12 -24.57 6.39
CA LYS A 442 35.27 -23.37 6.30
C LYS A 442 34.25 -23.31 7.44
N PRO A 443 33.58 -22.17 7.68
CA PRO A 443 32.55 -22.06 8.71
C PRO A 443 31.33 -22.94 8.38
N ILE A 444 31.04 -23.93 9.23
CA ILE A 444 29.89 -24.83 9.09
C ILE A 444 28.92 -24.58 10.24
N LYS A 445 27.66 -24.24 9.94
CA LYS A 445 26.63 -23.89 10.93
C LYS A 445 25.77 -25.08 11.35
N TYR A 446 25.49 -26.00 10.42
CA TYR A 446 24.69 -27.21 10.70
C TYR A 446 25.37 -28.45 10.16
N VAL A 447 25.27 -29.55 10.91
CA VAL A 447 25.71 -30.87 10.47
C VAL A 447 24.64 -31.89 10.84
N ALA A 448 24.40 -32.84 9.94
CA ALA A 448 23.51 -33.97 10.19
C ALA A 448 24.07 -35.24 9.56
N GLN A 449 23.70 -36.39 10.13
CA GLN A 449 24.06 -37.70 9.62
C GLN A 449 22.89 -38.66 9.73
N ASN A 450 22.45 -39.19 8.59
CA ASN A 450 21.48 -40.29 8.47
C ASN A 450 22.04 -41.54 7.77
N LYS A 451 23.24 -41.49 7.18
CA LYS A 451 23.92 -42.65 6.56
C LYS A 451 25.36 -42.81 7.03
N LYS A 452 25.78 -44.07 7.19
CA LYS A 452 27.11 -44.39 7.72
C LYS A 452 28.16 -43.86 6.75
N ASN A 453 29.23 -43.26 7.28
CA ASN A 453 30.34 -42.72 6.50
C ASN A 453 29.97 -41.55 5.57
N GLU A 454 28.85 -40.89 5.86
CA GLU A 454 28.35 -39.72 5.15
C GLU A 454 27.84 -38.68 6.16
N ILE A 455 28.17 -37.40 5.95
CA ILE A 455 27.53 -36.29 6.66
C ILE A 455 27.06 -35.22 5.66
N TRP A 456 26.03 -34.50 6.08
CA TRP A 456 25.55 -33.27 5.46
C TRP A 456 26.06 -32.10 6.28
N ALA A 457 26.66 -31.10 5.63
CA ALA A 457 27.22 -29.93 6.28
C ALA A 457 26.75 -28.66 5.56
N ALA A 458 26.06 -27.78 6.28
CA ALA A 458 25.60 -26.50 5.76
C ALA A 458 26.53 -25.36 6.20
N ASP A 459 26.94 -24.54 5.24
CA ASP A 459 27.69 -23.32 5.47
C ASP A 459 26.87 -22.32 6.30
N ASN A 460 27.53 -21.39 6.98
CA ASN A 460 26.84 -20.32 7.70
C ASN A 460 26.07 -19.35 6.79
N TYR A 461 26.57 -19.13 5.57
CA TYR A 461 25.97 -18.22 4.61
C TYR A 461 25.43 -18.95 3.39
N ARG A 462 26.27 -19.72 2.69
CA ARG A 462 25.92 -20.30 1.38
C ARG A 462 26.45 -21.69 1.15
N GLY A 463 25.53 -22.55 0.75
CA GLY A 463 25.83 -23.86 0.20
C GLY A 463 25.68 -25.02 1.17
N LEU A 464 25.37 -26.17 0.57
CA LEU A 464 25.20 -27.45 1.24
C LEU A 464 26.27 -28.42 0.72
N TYR A 465 26.97 -29.06 1.64
CA TYR A 465 28.03 -30.01 1.33
C TYR A 465 27.65 -31.42 1.77
N ARG A 466 28.00 -32.38 0.93
CA ARG A 466 28.00 -33.80 1.27
C ARG A 466 29.44 -34.25 1.44
N VAL A 467 29.76 -34.82 2.59
CA VAL A 467 31.11 -35.31 2.88
C VAL A 467 31.05 -36.82 3.06
N LEU A 468 31.84 -37.53 2.27
CA LEU A 468 32.03 -38.97 2.39
C LEU A 468 33.37 -39.24 3.07
N PHE A 469 33.40 -40.20 4.00
CA PHE A 469 34.60 -40.57 4.76
C PHE A 469 34.77 -42.11 4.88
N ASP A 470 35.86 -42.58 5.48
CA ASP A 470 36.02 -43.98 5.88
C ASP A 470 35.62 -44.21 7.35
N ASP A 471 35.68 -45.47 7.83
CA ASP A 471 35.34 -45.79 9.23
C ASP A 471 36.26 -45.10 10.27
N ASN A 472 37.39 -44.53 9.83
CA ASN A 472 38.30 -43.75 10.67
C ASN A 472 38.03 -42.24 10.63
N TYR A 473 36.98 -41.81 9.90
CA TYR A 473 36.61 -40.42 9.63
C TYR A 473 37.62 -39.67 8.76
N LYS A 474 38.42 -40.38 7.95
CA LYS A 474 39.25 -39.75 6.92
C LYS A 474 38.38 -39.39 5.72
N THR A 475 38.39 -38.12 5.35
CA THR A 475 37.64 -37.60 4.20
C THR A 475 38.06 -38.30 2.90
N LYS A 476 37.07 -38.78 2.15
CA LYS A 476 37.23 -39.35 0.80
C LYS A 476 36.79 -38.38 -0.28
N LYS A 477 35.71 -37.64 -0.03
CA LYS A 477 35.10 -36.74 -1.01
C LYS A 477 34.30 -35.66 -0.31
N VAL A 478 34.39 -34.43 -0.81
CA VAL A 478 33.53 -33.30 -0.43
C VAL A 478 32.85 -32.79 -1.69
N GLU A 479 31.52 -32.77 -1.69
CA GLU A 479 30.70 -32.36 -2.84
C GLU A 479 29.85 -31.15 -2.46
N ASN A 480 29.90 -30.09 -3.27
CA ASN A 480 28.97 -28.96 -3.12
C ASN A 480 27.66 -29.28 -3.85
N ILE A 481 26.65 -29.66 -3.08
CA ILE A 481 25.39 -30.20 -3.58
C ILE A 481 24.47 -29.10 -4.10
N THR A 482 24.47 -27.89 -3.52
CA THR A 482 23.68 -26.77 -4.05
C THR A 482 24.18 -26.36 -5.43
N GLN A 483 25.50 -26.29 -5.61
CA GLN A 483 26.12 -25.99 -6.90
C GLN A 483 25.87 -27.09 -7.93
N GLN A 484 26.03 -28.36 -7.56
CA GLN A 484 25.75 -29.51 -8.44
C GLN A 484 24.29 -29.58 -8.88
N SER A 485 23.37 -29.15 -8.01
CA SER A 485 21.93 -29.09 -8.27
C SER A 485 21.51 -27.81 -9.00
N LYS A 486 22.44 -26.87 -9.24
CA LYS A 486 22.18 -25.57 -9.89
C LYS A 486 21.14 -24.70 -9.15
N ILE A 487 21.15 -24.74 -7.82
CA ILE A 487 20.30 -23.85 -7.01
C ILE A 487 20.76 -22.40 -7.25
N THR A 488 19.83 -21.54 -7.66
CA THR A 488 20.12 -20.14 -8.03
C THR A 488 20.43 -19.25 -6.82
N ASN A 489 19.79 -19.52 -5.69
CA ASN A 489 20.03 -18.86 -4.42
C ASN A 489 20.13 -19.89 -3.30
N ASP A 490 21.36 -20.20 -2.90
CA ASP A 490 21.69 -21.18 -1.86
C ASP A 490 22.03 -20.52 -0.51
N PHE A 491 21.49 -19.32 -0.27
CA PHE A 491 21.66 -18.59 0.99
C PHE A 491 20.82 -19.20 2.12
N GLY A 492 21.40 -19.21 3.32
CA GLY A 492 20.70 -19.53 4.57
C GLY A 492 20.27 -20.99 4.67
N VAL A 493 21.10 -21.93 4.19
CA VAL A 493 20.80 -23.37 4.25
C VAL A 493 20.61 -23.82 5.70
N LYS A 494 19.43 -24.38 6.01
CA LYS A 494 19.16 -25.05 7.29
C LYS A 494 18.97 -26.54 7.04
N ILE A 495 19.47 -27.33 7.98
CA ILE A 495 19.25 -28.78 8.00
C ILE A 495 18.19 -29.05 9.06
N PHE A 496 17.14 -29.78 8.67
CA PHE A 496 16.04 -30.15 9.53
C PHE A 496 15.84 -31.66 9.46
N GLU A 497 15.85 -32.31 10.61
CA GLU A 497 15.66 -33.75 10.74
C GLU A 497 14.21 -34.02 11.13
N PHE A 498 13.50 -34.83 10.34
CA PHE A 498 12.11 -35.20 10.58
C PHE A 498 11.89 -36.67 10.27
N ARG A 499 11.56 -37.48 11.29
CA ARG A 499 11.30 -38.93 11.18
C ARG A 499 12.34 -39.68 10.33
N ASP A 500 13.61 -39.53 10.70
CA ASP A 500 14.78 -40.15 10.05
C ASP A 500 15.10 -39.65 8.63
N GLU A 501 14.33 -38.69 8.11
CA GLU A 501 14.65 -37.96 6.88
C GLU A 501 15.39 -36.65 7.17
N ILE A 502 16.32 -36.30 6.29
CA ILE A 502 17.00 -34.99 6.31
C ILE A 502 16.39 -34.11 5.22
N LEU A 503 15.85 -32.98 5.66
CA LEU A 503 15.29 -31.93 4.83
C LEU A 503 16.21 -30.71 4.84
N PHE A 504 16.27 -30.02 3.71
CA PHE A 504 17.05 -28.81 3.54
C PHE A 504 16.13 -27.65 3.25
N LEU A 505 16.09 -26.66 4.15
CA LEU A 505 15.39 -25.40 3.90
C LEU A 505 16.40 -24.43 3.28
N ILE A 506 16.18 -24.04 2.03
CA ILE A 506 17.07 -23.18 1.26
C ILE A 506 16.24 -22.09 0.61
N ASN A 507 16.50 -20.83 0.97
CA ASN A 507 15.75 -19.67 0.46
C ASN A 507 14.22 -19.86 0.51
N ASN A 508 13.71 -20.28 1.67
CA ASN A 508 12.29 -20.55 1.95
C ASN A 508 11.65 -21.70 1.14
N VAL A 509 12.44 -22.54 0.49
CA VAL A 509 11.98 -23.75 -0.24
C VAL A 509 12.60 -25.00 0.40
N TRP A 510 11.77 -26.04 0.55
CA TRP A 510 12.18 -27.31 1.12
C TRP A 510 12.69 -28.27 0.04
N TYR A 511 13.84 -28.87 0.29
CA TYR A 511 14.47 -29.84 -0.58
C TYR A 511 14.79 -31.14 0.16
N THR A 512 14.81 -32.23 -0.59
CA THR A 512 15.37 -33.53 -0.21
C THR A 512 16.49 -33.89 -1.17
N PHE A 513 17.43 -34.73 -0.73
CA PHE A 513 18.47 -35.25 -1.61
C PHE A 513 18.04 -36.57 -2.25
N ASN A 514 18.04 -36.61 -3.59
CA ASN A 514 17.82 -37.84 -4.34
C ASN A 514 19.16 -38.53 -4.63
N SER A 515 19.35 -39.72 -4.05
CA SER A 515 20.61 -40.47 -4.18
C SER A 515 20.87 -41.04 -5.58
N ILE A 516 19.83 -41.20 -6.41
CA ILE A 516 19.96 -41.72 -7.78
C ILE A 516 20.46 -40.60 -8.70
N SER A 517 19.81 -39.43 -8.64
CA SER A 517 20.18 -38.27 -9.45
C SER A 517 21.38 -37.49 -8.87
N SER A 518 21.73 -37.75 -7.61
CA SER A 518 22.73 -37.01 -6.83
C SER A 518 22.48 -35.49 -6.82
N LYS A 519 21.20 -35.10 -6.72
CA LYS A 519 20.77 -33.70 -6.72
C LYS A 519 19.69 -33.45 -5.66
N LEU A 520 19.52 -32.17 -5.33
CA LEU A 520 18.39 -31.70 -4.54
C LEU A 520 17.14 -31.65 -5.41
N GLU A 521 16.05 -32.18 -4.86
CA GLU A 521 14.71 -32.16 -5.45
C GLU A 521 13.77 -31.52 -4.43
N GLU A 522 12.83 -30.71 -4.92
CA GLU A 522 11.84 -30.06 -4.05
C GLU A 522 11.00 -31.10 -3.31
N ASN A 523 10.83 -30.92 -2.00
CA ASN A 523 9.99 -31.81 -1.21
C ASN A 523 8.53 -31.39 -1.32
N GLU A 524 7.72 -32.19 -2.02
CA GLU A 524 6.31 -31.86 -2.29
C GLU A 524 5.48 -31.72 -1.01
N LEU A 525 5.67 -32.62 -0.04
CA LEU A 525 4.93 -32.62 1.23
C LEU A 525 5.19 -31.32 2.00
N PHE A 526 6.46 -30.96 2.19
CA PHE A 526 6.83 -29.78 2.98
C PHE A 526 6.54 -28.48 2.21
N ASN A 527 6.79 -28.39 0.91
CA ASN A 527 6.46 -27.17 0.14
C ASN A 527 4.94 -26.95 0.01
N THR A 528 4.12 -28.00 0.10
CA THR A 528 2.66 -27.88 0.11
C THR A 528 2.16 -27.33 1.44
N ASN A 529 2.71 -27.80 2.56
CA ASN A 529 2.23 -27.45 3.91
C ASN A 529 2.93 -26.21 4.50
N PHE A 530 4.22 -26.01 4.22
CA PHE A 530 5.10 -25.04 4.88
C PHE A 530 5.70 -24.05 3.88
N LYS A 531 4.89 -23.08 3.45
CA LYS A 531 5.32 -22.01 2.54
C LYS A 531 5.86 -20.81 3.32
N ASN A 532 6.84 -20.09 2.78
CA ASN A 532 7.40 -18.87 3.40
C ASN A 532 7.94 -19.08 4.83
N ILE A 533 8.52 -20.24 5.12
CA ILE A 533 9.18 -20.49 6.40
C ILE A 533 10.56 -19.83 6.39
N SER A 534 10.81 -18.94 7.35
CA SER A 534 12.11 -18.29 7.56
C SER A 534 12.98 -19.02 8.58
N ASP A 535 12.36 -19.74 9.53
CA ASP A 535 13.08 -20.50 10.53
C ASP A 535 12.34 -21.77 10.96
N VAL A 536 13.10 -22.77 11.40
CA VAL A 536 12.59 -24.06 11.85
C VAL A 536 13.51 -24.62 12.93
N VAL A 537 12.93 -25.19 13.98
CA VAL A 537 13.66 -25.90 15.01
C VAL A 537 12.92 -27.17 15.41
N ALA A 538 13.63 -28.30 15.38
CA ALA A 538 13.11 -29.58 15.82
C ALA A 538 12.97 -29.62 17.35
N ILE A 539 11.90 -30.24 17.84
CA ILE A 539 11.69 -30.48 19.27
C ILE A 539 11.89 -31.96 19.57
N ASP A 540 11.15 -32.80 18.85
CA ASP A 540 11.25 -34.26 18.87
C ASP A 540 10.73 -34.83 17.52
N GLN A 541 10.46 -36.13 17.46
CA GLN A 541 10.08 -36.80 16.20
C GLN A 541 8.73 -36.33 15.63
N ASP A 542 7.84 -35.80 16.46
CA ASP A 542 6.48 -35.41 16.05
C ASP A 542 6.19 -33.91 16.29
N HIS A 543 7.05 -33.22 17.03
CA HIS A 543 6.89 -31.80 17.36
C HIS A 543 8.06 -30.97 16.82
N PHE A 544 7.74 -29.78 16.30
CA PHE A 544 8.74 -28.79 15.90
C PHE A 544 8.11 -27.38 15.92
N MET A 545 8.95 -26.35 15.86
CA MET A 545 8.47 -24.97 15.67
C MET A 545 8.90 -24.44 14.31
N VAL A 546 8.03 -23.63 13.71
CA VAL A 546 8.31 -22.88 12.47
C VAL A 546 8.02 -21.41 12.67
N LEU A 547 8.85 -20.56 12.07
CA LEU A 547 8.62 -19.13 11.93
C LEU A 547 8.16 -18.86 10.50
N GLN A 548 6.92 -18.43 10.34
CA GLN A 548 6.31 -18.12 9.05
C GLN A 548 5.81 -16.67 9.07
N ASP A 549 6.32 -15.83 8.17
CA ASP A 549 5.96 -14.41 8.07
C ASP A 549 6.05 -13.66 9.42
N GLY A 550 7.02 -14.03 10.27
CA GLY A 550 7.22 -13.45 11.61
C GLY A 550 6.32 -14.01 12.72
N ILE A 551 5.45 -14.97 12.41
CA ILE A 551 4.57 -15.64 13.37
C ILE A 551 5.16 -17.00 13.73
N LEU A 552 5.24 -17.30 15.03
CA LEU A 552 5.76 -18.56 15.54
C LEU A 552 4.63 -19.57 15.68
N TYR A 553 4.82 -20.75 15.10
CA TYR A 553 3.89 -21.87 15.16
C TYR A 553 4.57 -23.07 15.79
N HIS A 554 3.88 -23.70 16.74
CA HIS A 554 4.17 -25.05 17.19
C HIS A 554 3.41 -26.04 16.32
N ILE A 555 4.14 -26.94 15.67
CA ILE A 555 3.59 -27.94 14.77
C ILE A 555 3.59 -29.30 15.45
N TYR A 556 2.43 -29.95 15.44
CA TYR A 556 2.27 -31.34 15.86
C TYR A 556 1.91 -32.20 14.65
N SER A 557 2.71 -33.24 14.37
CA SER A 557 2.45 -34.20 13.30
C SER A 557 1.77 -35.45 13.83
N HIS A 558 0.55 -35.74 13.37
CA HIS A 558 -0.18 -36.97 13.71
C HIS A 558 -0.97 -37.49 12.51
N ASN A 559 -0.91 -38.80 12.24
CA ASN A 559 -1.58 -39.45 11.09
C ASN A 559 -1.36 -38.75 9.74
N ASN A 560 -0.11 -38.33 9.46
CA ASN A 560 0.28 -37.58 8.25
C ASN A 560 -0.42 -36.23 8.06
N LYS A 561 -0.97 -35.65 9.13
CA LYS A 561 -1.48 -34.27 9.16
C LYS A 561 -0.62 -33.42 10.08
N PHE A 562 -0.46 -32.15 9.72
CA PHE A 562 0.22 -31.15 10.54
C PHE A 562 -0.84 -30.26 11.21
N VAL A 563 -0.79 -30.18 12.54
CA VAL A 563 -1.61 -29.27 13.34
C VAL A 563 -0.77 -28.06 13.73
N TRP A 564 -1.25 -26.86 13.40
CA TRP A 564 -0.56 -25.59 13.50
C TRP A 564 -1.03 -24.75 14.70
N ASN A 565 -0.32 -24.84 15.81
CA ASN A 565 -0.66 -24.06 17.00
C ASN A 565 0.12 -22.73 17.00
N ILE A 566 -0.58 -21.61 16.83
CA ILE A 566 0.03 -20.27 16.90
C ILE A 566 0.44 -19.95 18.35
N ILE A 567 1.67 -19.47 18.51
CA ILE A 567 2.12 -18.79 19.73
C ILE A 567 1.81 -17.30 19.58
N GLN A 568 1.16 -16.68 20.58
CA GLN A 568 0.76 -15.29 20.45
C GLN A 568 1.97 -14.35 20.34
N GLU A 569 1.94 -13.45 19.35
CA GLU A 569 3.06 -12.54 19.04
C GLU A 569 3.53 -11.73 20.25
N LYS A 570 2.62 -11.31 21.13
CA LYS A 570 2.93 -10.52 22.34
C LYS A 570 4.00 -11.14 23.24
N TYR A 571 4.18 -12.47 23.18
CA TYR A 571 5.15 -13.20 23.99
C TYR A 571 6.60 -13.05 23.51
N TYR A 572 6.81 -12.78 22.22
CA TYR A 572 8.14 -12.79 21.61
C TYR A 572 8.41 -11.58 20.70
N LYS A 573 7.45 -10.67 20.56
CA LYS A 573 7.55 -9.51 19.68
C LYS A 573 8.80 -8.67 19.98
N GLY A 574 9.66 -8.53 18.97
CA GLY A 574 10.92 -7.80 19.09
C GLY A 574 12.02 -8.51 19.89
N LYS A 575 11.79 -9.76 20.32
CA LYS A 575 12.68 -10.54 21.18
C LYS A 575 13.19 -11.83 20.52
N LEU A 576 12.65 -12.22 19.36
CA LEU A 576 13.16 -13.38 18.62
C LEU A 576 14.53 -13.06 18.03
N ILE A 577 15.47 -14.00 18.17
CA ILE A 577 16.77 -13.94 17.52
C ILE A 577 16.65 -14.66 16.18
N ASN A 578 16.46 -13.89 15.11
CA ASN A 578 16.31 -14.43 13.75
C ASN A 578 17.50 -15.34 13.39
N GLU A 579 17.21 -16.48 12.74
CA GLU A 579 18.20 -17.48 12.32
C GLU A 579 18.97 -18.18 13.46
N ASN A 580 18.53 -18.01 14.70
CA ASN A 580 19.06 -18.69 15.87
C ASN A 580 17.95 -19.05 16.88
N LEU A 581 16.82 -19.55 16.37
CA LEU A 581 15.80 -20.17 17.22
C LEU A 581 16.34 -21.49 17.79
N ARG A 582 16.33 -21.60 19.11
CA ARG A 582 16.77 -22.77 19.86
C ARG A 582 15.71 -23.17 20.86
N ILE A 583 15.45 -24.46 20.92
CA ILE A 583 14.53 -25.06 21.87
C ILE A 583 15.25 -26.12 22.68
N PHE A 584 15.00 -26.12 23.98
CA PHE A 584 15.45 -27.17 24.87
C PHE A 584 14.24 -27.88 25.47
N LYS A 585 14.14 -29.19 25.23
CA LYS A 585 13.10 -30.04 25.82
C LYS A 585 13.50 -30.43 27.24
N SER A 586 12.73 -29.94 28.22
CA SER A 586 12.72 -30.44 29.59
C SER A 586 11.48 -31.33 29.80
N GLN A 587 11.46 -32.16 30.85
CA GLN A 587 10.48 -33.26 31.04
C GLN A 587 9.05 -32.94 30.59
N ASN A 588 8.51 -31.76 30.95
CA ASN A 588 7.17 -31.32 30.59
C ASN A 588 7.09 -29.88 30.02
N HIS A 589 8.24 -29.27 29.73
CA HIS A 589 8.32 -27.87 29.30
C HIS A 589 9.39 -27.69 28.23
N TYR A 590 9.20 -26.68 27.38
CA TYR A 590 10.13 -26.34 26.32
C TYR A 590 10.64 -24.93 26.55
N LEU A 591 11.96 -24.80 26.57
CA LEU A 591 12.62 -23.52 26.75
C LEU A 591 12.98 -22.96 25.38
N LEU A 592 12.37 -21.84 25.00
CA LEU A 592 12.66 -21.11 23.77
C LEU A 592 13.50 -19.88 24.11
N ASN A 593 14.65 -19.72 23.46
CA ASN A 593 15.53 -18.59 23.69
C ASN A 593 14.96 -17.27 23.16
N LEU A 594 15.25 -16.17 23.86
CA LEU A 594 14.90 -14.80 23.47
C LEU A 594 16.12 -13.87 23.65
N ASP A 595 16.04 -12.68 23.06
CA ASP A 595 17.07 -11.66 23.18
C ASP A 595 17.28 -11.16 24.63
N ASP A 596 16.23 -11.15 25.46
CA ASP A 596 16.28 -10.66 26.85
C ASP A 596 15.84 -11.73 27.88
N GLY A 597 16.05 -13.01 27.55
CA GLY A 597 15.72 -14.13 28.44
C GLY A 597 15.28 -15.38 27.69
N PHE A 598 14.24 -16.05 28.20
CA PHE A 598 13.66 -17.22 27.54
C PHE A 598 12.21 -17.46 27.95
N ILE A 599 11.47 -18.17 27.10
CA ILE A 599 10.10 -18.60 27.35
C ILE A 599 10.12 -20.07 27.77
N SER A 600 9.37 -20.41 28.82
CA SER A 600 9.02 -21.79 29.17
C SER A 600 7.58 -22.07 28.74
N LEU A 601 7.42 -23.00 27.80
CA LEU A 601 6.16 -23.38 27.17
C LEU A 601 5.75 -24.79 27.60
N GLN A 602 4.53 -24.96 28.07
CA GLN A 602 3.91 -26.27 28.25
C GLN A 602 3.07 -26.63 26.99
N LEU A 603 3.46 -27.66 26.24
CA LEU A 603 2.80 -27.99 24.95
C LEU A 603 1.43 -28.66 25.10
N GLU A 604 1.20 -29.40 26.18
CA GLU A 604 -0.12 -29.95 26.50
C GLU A 604 -1.01 -28.87 27.11
N TYR A 605 -1.42 -27.91 26.30
CA TYR A 605 -2.43 -26.92 26.69
C TYR A 605 -3.58 -26.91 25.70
N GLN A 606 -4.72 -27.49 26.12
CA GLN A 606 -5.96 -27.34 25.39
C GLN A 606 -6.51 -25.93 25.60
N ASN A 607 -6.23 -25.05 24.64
CA ASN A 607 -6.78 -23.72 24.63
C ASN A 607 -8.30 -23.79 24.41
N LYS A 608 -9.10 -23.62 25.47
CA LYS A 608 -10.56 -23.49 25.38
C LYS A 608 -10.92 -22.13 24.79
N GLN A 609 -10.66 -21.96 23.49
CA GLN A 609 -10.92 -20.70 22.81
C GLN A 609 -12.43 -20.46 22.70
N ASN A 610 -12.87 -19.33 23.25
CA ASN A 610 -14.27 -18.93 23.30
C ASN A 610 -14.85 -18.68 21.89
N LYS A 611 -16.17 -18.81 21.74
CA LYS A 611 -16.81 -18.89 20.40
C LYS A 611 -17.23 -17.55 19.78
N GLY A 612 -17.31 -16.46 20.54
CA GLY A 612 -17.87 -15.19 20.06
C GLY A 612 -16.89 -14.03 20.01
N VAL A 613 -16.85 -13.32 18.88
CA VAL A 613 -16.17 -12.03 18.72
C VAL A 613 -17.20 -10.94 18.40
N LYS A 614 -17.01 -9.75 18.96
CA LYS A 614 -17.81 -8.56 18.64
C LYS A 614 -17.05 -7.72 17.61
N VAL A 615 -17.78 -7.13 16.66
CA VAL A 615 -17.20 -6.23 15.67
C VAL A 615 -17.77 -4.83 15.87
N GLU A 616 -16.89 -3.84 15.92
CA GLU A 616 -17.26 -2.42 15.90
C GLU A 616 -16.46 -1.73 14.79
N ALA A 617 -17.16 -1.17 13.81
CA ALA A 617 -16.54 -0.46 12.70
C ALA A 617 -16.68 1.06 12.88
N TYR A 618 -15.63 1.80 12.53
CA TYR A 618 -15.55 3.23 12.66
C TYR A 618 -15.08 3.87 11.35
N ASN A 619 -15.78 4.92 10.92
CA ASN A 619 -15.39 5.79 9.81
C ASN A 619 -15.33 7.22 10.36
N ASN A 620 -14.18 7.89 10.25
CA ASN A 620 -13.96 9.23 10.82
C ASN A 620 -14.37 9.37 12.30
N ASN A 621 -14.07 8.36 13.14
CA ASN A 621 -14.42 8.30 14.57
C ASN A 621 -15.93 8.21 14.89
N GLU A 622 -16.77 7.93 13.90
CA GLU A 622 -18.18 7.61 14.09
C GLU A 622 -18.42 6.11 13.93
N LEU A 623 -19.20 5.54 14.85
CA LEU A 623 -19.58 4.13 14.81
C LEU A 623 -20.49 3.88 13.60
N LEU A 624 -20.07 2.98 12.73
CA LEU A 624 -20.80 2.57 11.54
C LEU A 624 -21.62 1.31 11.87
N PRO A 625 -22.95 1.31 11.64
CA PRO A 625 -23.74 0.10 11.74
C PRO A 625 -23.38 -0.89 10.62
N ASP A 626 -23.74 -2.15 10.81
CA ASP A 626 -23.64 -3.17 9.76
C ASP A 626 -24.48 -2.77 8.54
N ASP A 627 -23.97 -3.07 7.33
CA ASP A 627 -24.44 -2.56 6.04
C ASP A 627 -24.42 -1.02 5.90
N GLY A 628 -23.63 -0.34 6.75
CA GLY A 628 -23.47 1.11 6.74
C GLY A 628 -22.77 1.64 5.48
N LYS A 629 -23.04 2.91 5.15
CA LYS A 629 -22.46 3.59 3.98
C LYS A 629 -21.31 4.52 4.37
N ILE A 630 -20.18 4.39 3.69
CA ILE A 630 -19.01 5.28 3.84
C ILE A 630 -18.75 6.08 2.56
N LYS A 631 -18.05 7.22 2.70
CA LYS A 631 -17.66 8.06 1.56
C LYS A 631 -16.52 7.40 0.78
N HIS A 632 -16.38 7.78 -0.49
CA HIS A 632 -15.25 7.35 -1.30
C HIS A 632 -13.92 7.83 -0.68
N ASN A 633 -12.89 6.99 -0.72
CA ASN A 633 -11.53 7.30 -0.25
C ASN A 633 -11.43 7.73 1.23
N THR A 634 -12.19 7.07 2.11
CA THR A 634 -12.06 7.24 3.57
C THR A 634 -11.57 5.96 4.22
N GLU A 635 -10.79 6.09 5.29
CA GLU A 635 -10.37 4.96 6.13
C GLU A 635 -11.58 4.31 6.80
N LEU A 636 -11.65 2.98 6.76
CA LEU A 636 -12.55 2.18 7.60
C LEU A 636 -11.71 1.38 8.58
N ARG A 637 -11.94 1.61 9.87
CA ARG A 637 -11.30 0.85 10.95
C ARG A 637 -12.32 -0.10 11.56
N ILE A 638 -12.02 -1.39 11.56
CA ILE A 638 -12.87 -2.43 12.12
C ILE A 638 -12.14 -3.05 13.31
N ASN A 639 -12.70 -2.86 14.51
CA ASN A 639 -12.19 -3.44 15.74
C ASN A 639 -12.88 -4.79 15.98
N VAL A 640 -12.10 -5.85 16.17
CA VAL A 640 -12.55 -7.21 16.39
C VAL A 640 -12.23 -7.61 17.83
N ILE A 641 -13.25 -7.58 18.67
CA ILE A 641 -13.16 -7.63 20.12
C ILE A 641 -13.54 -9.04 20.61
N SER A 642 -12.57 -9.80 21.12
CA SER A 642 -12.82 -11.10 21.77
C SER A 642 -13.34 -10.95 23.21
N GLY A 643 -12.93 -9.87 23.89
CA GLY A 643 -13.10 -9.70 25.35
C GLY A 643 -12.25 -10.66 26.19
N ILE A 644 -11.17 -11.17 25.60
CA ILE A 644 -10.20 -12.11 26.17
C ILE A 644 -8.82 -11.51 25.98
N TYR A 645 -8.05 -11.45 27.06
CA TYR A 645 -6.79 -10.70 27.12
C TYR A 645 -5.58 -11.61 27.28
N GLY A 646 -5.73 -12.75 27.96
CA GLY A 646 -4.64 -13.64 28.34
C GLY A 646 -4.26 -14.68 27.28
N ALA A 647 -3.77 -15.82 27.74
CA ALA A 647 -3.29 -16.92 26.90
C ALA A 647 -4.37 -17.58 26.03
N SER A 648 -5.65 -17.41 26.38
CA SER A 648 -6.76 -17.98 25.61
C SER A 648 -7.28 -17.07 24.49
N LYS A 649 -6.67 -15.89 24.30
CA LYS A 649 -7.03 -14.95 23.23
C LYS A 649 -7.02 -15.69 21.87
N PRO A 650 -8.13 -15.64 21.11
CA PRO A 650 -8.23 -16.40 19.88
C PRO A 650 -7.33 -15.81 18.80
N ASN A 651 -6.78 -16.68 17.96
CA ASN A 651 -6.06 -16.28 16.76
C ASN A 651 -7.08 -16.01 15.65
N LEU A 652 -7.18 -14.75 15.24
CA LEU A 652 -8.20 -14.29 14.32
C LEU A 652 -7.56 -13.88 12.98
N PHE A 653 -8.30 -14.18 11.92
CA PHE A 653 -7.94 -13.89 10.54
C PHE A 653 -9.13 -13.23 9.84
N TYR A 654 -8.89 -12.51 8.76
CA TYR A 654 -9.96 -11.95 7.96
C TYR A 654 -9.75 -12.15 6.46
N GLN A 655 -10.86 -12.08 5.73
CA GLN A 655 -10.91 -12.01 4.28
C GLN A 655 -11.83 -10.85 3.88
N ILE A 656 -11.49 -10.19 2.77
CA ILE A 656 -12.34 -9.18 2.14
C ILE A 656 -12.95 -9.79 0.89
N ASN A 657 -14.27 -9.68 0.70
CA ASN A 657 -14.99 -10.08 -0.51
C ASN A 657 -14.69 -11.52 -0.99
N THR A 658 -14.54 -12.49 -0.07
CA THR A 658 -14.19 -13.90 -0.38
C THR A 658 -12.83 -14.11 -1.06
N GLY A 659 -11.83 -13.32 -0.68
CA GLY A 659 -10.44 -13.52 -1.12
C GLY A 659 -9.88 -14.91 -0.78
N LYS A 660 -8.85 -15.35 -1.51
CA LYS A 660 -8.24 -16.68 -1.32
C LYS A 660 -7.33 -16.78 -0.08
N ASN A 661 -6.83 -15.66 0.43
CA ASN A 661 -5.82 -15.63 1.49
C ASN A 661 -6.44 -15.20 2.81
N TYR A 662 -6.14 -15.93 3.89
CA TYR A 662 -6.47 -15.54 5.26
C TYR A 662 -5.41 -14.59 5.79
N ILE A 663 -5.80 -13.35 6.13
CA ILE A 663 -4.87 -12.34 6.65
C ILE A 663 -4.99 -12.32 8.18
N PRO A 664 -3.90 -12.49 8.95
CA PRO A 664 -3.96 -12.43 10.41
C PRO A 664 -4.39 -11.04 10.89
N ILE A 665 -5.22 -10.99 11.93
CA ILE A 665 -5.64 -9.74 12.58
C ILE A 665 -4.67 -9.42 13.72
N SER A 666 -3.67 -8.59 13.44
CA SER A 666 -2.74 -8.10 14.46
C SER A 666 -3.44 -7.08 15.37
N ASN A 667 -3.22 -7.20 16.69
CA ASN A 667 -3.78 -6.31 17.72
C ASN A 667 -5.33 -6.17 17.73
N GLY A 668 -6.05 -7.05 17.03
CA GLY A 668 -7.52 -7.03 16.97
C GLY A 668 -8.13 -5.89 16.14
N ALA A 669 -7.36 -5.20 15.29
CA ALA A 669 -7.87 -4.14 14.42
C ALA A 669 -7.57 -4.40 12.94
N ILE A 670 -8.55 -4.16 12.08
CA ILE A 670 -8.43 -4.19 10.62
C ILE A 670 -8.56 -2.74 10.14
N VAL A 671 -7.56 -2.25 9.40
CA VAL A 671 -7.57 -0.90 8.83
C VAL A 671 -7.61 -1.02 7.31
N LEU A 672 -8.70 -0.56 6.71
CA LEU A 672 -8.93 -0.62 5.27
C LEU A 672 -8.90 0.78 4.68
N ASN A 673 -8.07 0.94 3.65
CA ASN A 673 -7.87 2.18 2.91
C ASN A 673 -8.08 1.92 1.40
N ASN A 674 -8.26 3.00 0.63
CA ASN A 674 -8.39 2.94 -0.84
C ASN A 674 -9.45 1.93 -1.32
N LEU A 675 -10.57 1.85 -0.60
CA LEU A 675 -11.66 0.93 -0.91
C LEU A 675 -12.35 1.33 -2.23
N SER A 676 -12.57 0.35 -3.12
CA SER A 676 -13.32 0.57 -4.35
C SER A 676 -14.80 0.86 -4.05
N SER A 677 -15.51 1.44 -5.01
CA SER A 677 -16.95 1.72 -4.83
C SER A 677 -17.78 0.45 -4.95
N GLY A 678 -18.83 0.32 -4.15
CA GLY A 678 -19.71 -0.85 -4.16
C GLY A 678 -19.92 -1.46 -2.77
N SER A 679 -20.44 -2.67 -2.74
CA SER A 679 -20.63 -3.44 -1.51
C SER A 679 -19.39 -4.27 -1.20
N HIS A 680 -19.00 -4.26 0.07
CA HIS A 680 -17.87 -5.01 0.59
C HIS A 680 -18.29 -5.81 1.82
N SER A 681 -17.66 -6.97 2.01
CA SER A 681 -17.84 -7.81 3.19
C SER A 681 -16.49 -8.21 3.76
N VAL A 682 -16.32 -7.99 5.06
CA VAL A 682 -15.17 -8.47 5.82
C VAL A 682 -15.62 -9.65 6.66
N VAL A 683 -15.10 -10.83 6.36
CA VAL A 683 -15.41 -12.06 7.08
C VAL A 683 -14.26 -12.39 8.02
N ILE A 684 -14.58 -12.62 9.28
CA ILE A 684 -13.61 -12.92 10.33
C ILE A 684 -13.66 -14.41 10.65
N PHE A 685 -12.48 -15.01 10.66
CA PHE A 685 -12.25 -16.41 10.93
C PHE A 685 -11.42 -16.58 12.20
N LYS A 686 -11.67 -17.68 12.90
CA LYS A 686 -10.83 -18.19 13.97
C LYS A 686 -10.04 -19.37 13.44
N HIS A 687 -8.76 -19.46 13.81
CA HIS A 687 -7.92 -20.61 13.47
C HIS A 687 -7.69 -21.49 14.70
N ASP A 688 -8.17 -22.74 14.66
CA ASP A 688 -7.99 -23.73 15.73
C ASP A 688 -6.71 -24.57 15.59
N GLY A 689 -5.91 -24.25 14.57
CA GLY A 689 -4.68 -24.93 14.21
C GLY A 689 -4.83 -25.99 13.12
N ALA A 690 -6.05 -26.32 12.71
CA ALA A 690 -6.29 -27.17 11.54
C ALA A 690 -7.24 -26.50 10.54
N ASN A 691 -8.23 -25.77 11.02
CA ASN A 691 -9.32 -25.20 10.24
C ASN A 691 -9.53 -23.71 10.53
N TYR A 692 -10.07 -23.01 9.54
CA TYR A 692 -10.53 -21.64 9.65
C TYR A 692 -12.05 -21.61 9.78
N ASP A 693 -12.54 -21.40 11.01
CA ASP A 693 -13.97 -21.32 11.30
C ASP A 693 -14.46 -19.87 11.22
N LYS A 694 -15.50 -19.60 10.41
CA LYS A 694 -16.14 -18.27 10.39
C LYS A 694 -16.75 -17.97 11.77
N VAL A 695 -16.37 -16.84 12.37
CA VAL A 695 -16.88 -16.39 13.67
C VAL A 695 -17.70 -15.10 13.61
N SER A 696 -17.46 -14.24 12.63
CA SER A 696 -18.22 -13.01 12.43
C SER A 696 -18.07 -12.49 10.99
N SER A 697 -18.91 -11.53 10.60
CA SER A 697 -18.75 -10.76 9.37
C SER A 697 -19.26 -9.33 9.57
N PHE A 698 -18.76 -8.41 8.76
CA PHE A 698 -19.19 -7.02 8.73
C PHE A 698 -19.31 -6.53 7.29
N ASP A 699 -20.50 -6.07 6.92
CA ASP A 699 -20.82 -5.63 5.58
C ASP A 699 -20.89 -4.10 5.53
N PHE A 700 -20.43 -3.49 4.45
CA PHE A 700 -20.49 -2.03 4.27
C PHE A 700 -20.51 -1.64 2.78
N ARG A 701 -20.93 -0.39 2.51
CA ARG A 701 -21.03 0.14 1.15
C ARG A 701 -20.20 1.41 0.98
N VAL A 702 -19.39 1.44 -0.07
CA VAL A 702 -18.54 2.58 -0.42
C VAL A 702 -19.22 3.39 -1.50
N ALA A 703 -19.45 4.67 -1.25
CA ALA A 703 -20.02 5.59 -2.24
C ALA A 703 -19.11 5.75 -3.47
N GLN A 704 -19.70 6.05 -4.62
CA GLN A 704 -18.95 6.39 -5.82
C GLN A 704 -18.18 7.72 -5.66
N PRO A 705 -17.04 7.90 -6.35
CA PRO A 705 -16.35 9.17 -6.38
C PRO A 705 -17.25 10.30 -6.88
N TRP A 706 -17.04 11.51 -6.35
CA TRP A 706 -17.83 12.68 -6.72
C TRP A 706 -17.74 13.03 -8.22
N TYR A 707 -16.63 12.70 -8.89
CA TYR A 707 -16.44 12.92 -10.33
C TYR A 707 -17.24 11.96 -11.22
N PHE A 708 -17.78 10.88 -10.65
CA PHE A 708 -18.80 10.02 -11.29
C PHE A 708 -20.22 10.37 -10.85
N SER A 709 -20.41 11.46 -10.10
CA SER A 709 -21.75 11.93 -9.77
C SER A 709 -22.52 12.34 -11.03
N PHE A 710 -23.84 12.23 -10.95
CA PHE A 710 -24.76 12.66 -12.01
C PHE A 710 -24.45 14.08 -12.52
N TRP A 711 -24.21 15.02 -11.60
CA TRP A 711 -23.89 16.41 -11.94
C TRP A 711 -22.57 16.57 -12.70
N MET A 712 -21.57 15.76 -12.37
CA MET A 712 -20.28 15.79 -13.08
C MET A 712 -20.37 15.16 -14.46
N ILE A 713 -21.14 14.08 -14.62
CA ILE A 713 -21.44 13.51 -15.94
C ILE A 713 -22.15 14.56 -16.82
N LEU A 714 -23.13 15.28 -16.27
CA LEU A 714 -23.81 16.37 -16.97
C LEU A 714 -22.83 17.48 -17.38
N LEU A 715 -21.92 17.88 -16.49
CA LEU A 715 -20.88 18.87 -16.79
C LEU A 715 -19.94 18.40 -17.90
N TYR A 716 -19.51 17.13 -17.88
CA TYR A 716 -18.67 16.57 -18.94
C TYR A 716 -19.39 16.58 -20.29
N LEU A 717 -20.67 16.22 -20.32
CA LEU A 717 -21.48 16.32 -21.54
C LEU A 717 -21.61 17.75 -22.04
N LEU A 718 -21.77 18.73 -21.14
CA LEU A 718 -21.80 20.16 -21.49
C LEU A 718 -20.46 20.65 -22.05
N ILE A 719 -19.34 20.25 -21.45
CA ILE A 719 -18.00 20.61 -21.94
C ILE A 719 -17.73 19.99 -23.31
N ILE A 720 -18.05 18.70 -23.49
CA ILE A 720 -17.92 18.01 -24.79
C ILE A 720 -18.82 18.71 -25.83
N GLY A 721 -20.06 19.02 -25.46
CA GLY A 721 -20.99 19.78 -26.31
C GLY A 721 -20.43 21.16 -26.70
N ALA A 722 -19.83 21.89 -25.75
CA ALA A 722 -19.19 23.17 -26.01
C ALA A 722 -17.97 23.03 -26.94
N VAL A 723 -17.11 22.03 -26.71
CA VAL A 723 -15.95 21.75 -27.58
C VAL A 723 -16.41 21.42 -28.99
N LEU A 724 -17.41 20.55 -29.15
CA LEU A 724 -18.00 20.23 -30.45
C LEU A 724 -18.64 21.46 -31.11
N PHE A 725 -19.31 22.32 -30.33
CA PHE A 725 -19.89 23.56 -30.81
C PHE A 725 -18.80 24.55 -31.29
N PHE A 726 -17.73 24.74 -30.52
CA PHE A 726 -16.61 25.59 -30.90
C PHE A 726 -15.85 25.01 -32.09
N TYR A 727 -15.65 23.69 -32.15
CA TYR A 727 -15.05 23.01 -33.29
C TYR A 727 -15.89 23.18 -34.55
N TYR A 728 -17.21 22.98 -34.45
CA TYR A 728 -18.15 23.24 -35.53
C TYR A 728 -18.10 24.71 -35.99
N LYS A 729 -18.11 25.66 -35.04
CA LYS A 729 -18.04 27.10 -35.34
C LYS A 729 -16.71 27.46 -36.00
N TRP A 730 -15.61 26.88 -35.55
CA TRP A 730 -14.28 27.09 -36.12
C TRP A 730 -14.19 26.51 -37.54
N ASN A 731 -14.66 25.27 -37.76
CA ASN A 731 -14.72 24.68 -39.09
C ASN A 731 -15.62 25.48 -40.03
N LYS A 732 -16.77 25.96 -39.56
CA LYS A 732 -17.66 26.83 -40.35
C LYS A 732 -16.95 28.13 -40.73
N LEU A 733 -16.26 28.78 -39.78
CA LEU A 733 -15.47 29.97 -40.06
C LEU A 733 -14.37 29.68 -41.10
N ARG A 734 -13.61 28.60 -40.91
CA ARG A 734 -12.54 28.19 -41.83
C ARG A 734 -13.05 27.83 -43.21
N TYR A 735 -14.20 27.17 -43.28
CA TYR A 735 -14.90 26.85 -44.54
C TYR A 735 -15.35 28.13 -45.25
N THR A 736 -15.94 29.09 -44.53
CA THR A 736 -16.29 30.39 -45.12
C THR A 736 -15.08 31.20 -45.56
N GLN A 737 -13.95 31.12 -44.86
CA GLN A 737 -12.68 31.75 -45.28
C GLN A 737 -12.13 31.09 -46.54
N LYS A 738 -12.17 29.75 -46.63
CA LYS A 738 -11.75 29.01 -47.82
C LYS A 738 -12.62 29.33 -49.03
N LEU A 739 -13.94 29.45 -48.84
CA LEU A 739 -14.88 29.90 -49.89
C LEU A 739 -14.58 31.33 -50.36
N LYS A 740 -14.24 32.25 -49.46
CA LYS A 740 -13.82 33.61 -49.83
C LYS A 740 -12.52 33.61 -50.63
N LEU A 741 -11.52 32.85 -50.19
CA LEU A 741 -10.25 32.70 -50.90
C LEU A 741 -10.44 32.09 -52.29
N GLN A 742 -11.28 31.07 -52.43
CA GLN A 742 -11.61 30.48 -53.73
C GLN A 742 -12.36 31.47 -54.63
N ALA A 743 -13.23 32.30 -54.07
CA ALA A 743 -13.90 33.35 -54.85
C ALA A 743 -12.91 34.43 -55.31
N GLU A 744 -11.91 34.79 -54.50
CA GLU A 744 -10.82 35.69 -54.88
C GLU A 744 -9.89 35.07 -55.94
N GLU A 745 -9.51 33.81 -55.77
CA GLU A 745 -8.69 33.07 -56.73
C GLU A 745 -9.40 32.94 -58.08
N LEU A 746 -10.69 32.61 -58.07
CA LEU A 746 -11.50 32.52 -59.29
C LEU A 746 -11.70 33.89 -59.94
N LYS A 747 -11.74 34.98 -59.15
CA LYS A 747 -11.74 36.35 -59.67
C LYS A 747 -10.41 36.67 -60.36
N HIS A 748 -9.28 36.34 -59.75
CA HIS A 748 -7.96 36.52 -60.37
C HIS A 748 -7.78 35.66 -61.62
N GLN A 749 -8.26 34.42 -61.64
CA GLN A 749 -8.25 33.58 -62.83
C GLN A 749 -9.06 34.20 -63.97
N ARG A 750 -10.22 34.81 -63.67
CA ARG A 750 -10.99 35.56 -64.67
C ARG A 750 -10.25 36.80 -65.17
N GLU A 751 -9.62 37.56 -64.28
CA GLU A 751 -8.82 38.73 -64.66
C GLU A 751 -7.63 38.32 -65.54
N ILE A 752 -6.93 37.23 -65.22
CA ILE A 752 -5.85 36.67 -66.02
C ILE A 752 -6.37 36.21 -67.38
N LEU A 753 -7.48 35.47 -67.42
CA LEU A 753 -8.09 35.02 -68.66
C LEU A 753 -8.52 36.20 -69.54
N GLU A 754 -9.08 37.26 -68.96
CA GLU A 754 -9.40 38.49 -69.68
C GLU A 754 -8.14 39.18 -70.24
N MET A 755 -7.03 39.16 -69.50
CA MET A 755 -5.75 39.67 -69.98
C MET A 755 -5.17 38.79 -71.10
N GLU A 756 -5.22 37.47 -70.98
CA GLU A 756 -4.79 36.53 -72.03
C GLU A 756 -5.62 36.72 -73.30
N LEU A 757 -6.94 36.82 -73.18
CA LEU A 757 -7.85 37.01 -74.31
C LEU A 757 -7.64 38.39 -74.97
N LYS A 758 -7.27 39.42 -74.19
CA LYS A 758 -6.82 40.72 -74.74
C LYS A 758 -5.50 40.58 -75.48
N ALA A 759 -4.51 39.90 -74.90
CA ALA A 759 -3.21 39.69 -75.52
C ALA A 759 -3.32 38.85 -76.81
N GLU A 760 -4.18 37.82 -76.83
CA GLU A 760 -4.49 37.01 -78.00
C GLU A 760 -5.16 37.85 -79.10
N ASN A 761 -6.11 38.71 -78.73
CA ASN A 761 -6.69 39.65 -79.69
C ASN A 761 -5.66 40.65 -80.24
N GLU A 762 -4.77 41.19 -79.40
CA GLU A 762 -3.68 42.06 -79.86
C GLU A 762 -2.72 41.33 -80.80
N LEU A 763 -2.35 40.08 -80.49
CA LEU A 763 -1.56 39.22 -81.36
C LEU A 763 -2.25 38.95 -82.70
N ASN A 764 -3.54 38.62 -82.68
CA ASN A 764 -4.31 38.41 -83.90
C ASN A 764 -4.35 39.69 -84.75
N VAL A 765 -4.51 40.86 -84.14
CA VAL A 765 -4.42 42.16 -84.86
C VAL A 765 -3.04 42.35 -85.48
N GLN A 766 -1.96 42.02 -84.76
CA GLN A 766 -0.60 42.09 -85.31
C GLN A 766 -0.38 41.11 -86.47
N GLU A 767 -0.93 39.90 -86.40
CA GLU A 767 -0.87 38.95 -87.52
C GLU A 767 -1.64 39.47 -88.74
N TYR A 768 -2.81 40.07 -88.54
CA TYR A 768 -3.55 40.75 -89.61
C TYR A 768 -2.75 41.90 -90.23
N GLU A 769 -2.11 42.75 -89.42
CA GLU A 769 -1.25 43.84 -89.92
C GLU A 769 -0.07 43.29 -90.72
N LYS A 770 0.59 42.22 -90.25
CA LYS A 770 1.67 41.56 -90.98
C LYS A 770 1.20 41.02 -92.33
N HIS A 771 0.02 40.39 -92.36
CA HIS A 771 -0.55 39.85 -93.60
C HIS A 771 -0.92 40.97 -94.60
N ILE A 772 -1.41 42.11 -94.12
CA ILE A 772 -1.65 43.30 -94.96
C ILE A 772 -0.32 43.85 -95.51
N LEU A 773 0.72 43.91 -94.68
CA LEU A 773 2.05 44.39 -95.09
C LEU A 773 2.70 43.47 -96.13
N GLU A 774 2.54 42.15 -96.03
CA GLU A 774 3.01 41.20 -97.05
C GLU A 774 2.32 41.41 -98.40
N LEU A 775 1.00 41.66 -98.41
CA LEU A 775 0.25 42.03 -99.62
C LEU A 775 0.72 43.38 -100.19
N GLU A 776 1.06 44.35 -99.34
CA GLU A 776 1.59 45.66 -99.76
C GLU A 776 3.00 45.55 -100.36
N LEU A 777 3.86 44.69 -99.79
CA LEU A 777 5.16 44.36 -100.37
C LEU A 777 5.04 43.70 -101.75
N GLN A 778 4.07 42.80 -101.92
CA GLN A 778 3.83 42.10 -103.18
C GLN A 778 3.34 43.04 -104.29
N THR A 779 2.45 43.97 -103.95
CA THR A 779 1.96 45.01 -104.87
C THR A 779 3.06 46.00 -105.25
N LYS A 780 3.90 46.44 -104.30
CA LYS A 780 5.07 47.30 -104.56
C LYS A 780 6.15 46.63 -105.41
N SER A 781 6.40 45.33 -105.21
CA SER A 781 7.34 44.55 -106.03
C SER A 781 6.91 44.49 -107.50
N SER A 782 5.61 44.29 -107.75
CA SER A 782 5.05 44.30 -109.11
C SER A 782 5.08 45.69 -109.77
N GLU A 783 4.96 46.76 -109.00
CA GLU A 783 4.99 48.15 -109.50
C GLU A 783 6.38 48.55 -110.05
N VAL A 784 7.45 48.10 -109.41
CA VAL A 784 8.84 48.39 -109.80
C VAL A 784 9.26 47.60 -111.04
N ALA A 785 8.83 46.34 -111.17
CA ALA A 785 9.12 45.51 -112.33
C ALA A 785 8.48 46.07 -113.62
N GLY A 786 7.25 46.59 -113.54
CA GLY A 786 6.54 47.18 -114.69
C GLY A 786 7.17 48.47 -115.22
N LYS A 787 7.66 49.35 -114.34
CA LYS A 787 8.31 50.61 -114.73
C LYS A 787 9.68 50.39 -115.40
N SER A 788 10.45 49.38 -114.97
CA SER A 788 11.74 49.05 -115.57
C SER A 788 11.63 48.45 -116.98
N LEU A 789 10.59 47.67 -117.25
CA LEU A 789 10.36 47.05 -118.57
C LEU A 789 9.90 48.08 -119.62
N SER A 790 9.13 49.10 -119.20
CA SER A 790 8.67 50.20 -120.07
C SER A 790 9.81 51.08 -120.59
N ILE A 791 10.84 51.30 -119.77
CA ILE A 791 11.98 52.16 -120.14
C ILE A 791 12.90 51.45 -121.14
N ALA A 792 13.13 50.15 -120.96
CA ALA A 792 13.94 49.34 -121.87
C ALA A 792 13.38 49.30 -123.30
N LYS A 793 12.05 49.17 -123.46
CA LYS A 793 11.40 49.17 -124.79
C LYS A 793 11.38 50.53 -125.48
N GLN A 794 11.34 51.63 -124.75
CA GLN A 794 11.38 52.98 -125.33
C GLN A 794 12.76 53.33 -125.87
N SER A 795 13.83 52.82 -125.26
CA SER A 795 15.21 53.00 -125.74
C SER A 795 15.48 52.21 -127.03
N GLU A 796 14.95 50.99 -127.17
CA GLU A 796 15.09 50.13 -128.37
C GLU A 796 14.40 50.73 -129.61
N MET A 797 13.31 51.49 -129.42
CA MET A 797 12.57 52.15 -130.50
C MET A 797 13.33 53.34 -131.10
N ILE A 798 14.01 54.13 -130.26
CA ILE A 798 14.79 55.29 -130.71
C ILE A 798 16.00 54.84 -131.54
N GLU A 799 16.63 53.74 -131.15
CA GLU A 799 17.78 53.16 -131.84
C GLU A 799 17.43 52.62 -133.24
N ASN A 800 16.26 51.98 -133.39
CA ASN A 800 15.77 51.51 -134.68
C ASN A 800 15.41 52.65 -135.66
N ILE A 801 14.88 53.78 -135.16
CA ILE A 801 14.56 54.94 -136.01
C ILE A 801 15.84 55.63 -136.51
N GLN A 802 16.88 55.70 -135.67
CA GLN A 802 18.17 56.27 -136.06
C GLN A 802 18.92 55.43 -137.10
N ASN A 803 18.82 54.10 -137.03
CA ASN A 803 19.49 53.21 -138.00
C ASN A 803 18.87 53.24 -139.40
N ILE A 804 17.56 53.48 -139.52
CA ILE A 804 16.87 53.61 -140.81
C ILE A 804 17.21 54.95 -141.50
N LEU A 805 17.41 56.03 -140.73
CA LEU A 805 17.75 57.36 -141.26
C LEU A 805 19.15 57.43 -141.90
N ASN A 806 20.09 56.57 -141.48
CA ASN A 806 21.49 56.67 -141.89
C ASN A 806 21.88 55.74 -143.06
N SER A 807 21.03 54.79 -143.47
CA SER A 807 21.40 53.74 -144.44
C SER A 807 20.83 53.90 -145.86
N GLU A 808 19.76 54.66 -146.09
CA GLU A 808 19.07 54.68 -147.40
C GLU A 808 18.93 56.11 -147.98
N LYS A 809 19.51 56.34 -149.18
CA LYS A 809 19.55 57.66 -149.86
C LYS A 809 18.49 57.86 -150.96
N ASP A 810 17.62 56.86 -151.18
CA ASP A 810 16.56 56.91 -152.20
C ASP A 810 15.22 57.38 -151.60
N PHE A 811 14.74 58.55 -152.05
CA PHE A 811 13.60 59.27 -151.46
C PHE A 811 12.26 58.52 -151.57
N ASN A 812 12.06 57.68 -152.58
CA ASN A 812 10.82 56.91 -152.73
C ASN A 812 10.84 55.61 -151.91
N LYS A 813 12.02 55.02 -151.70
CA LYS A 813 12.21 53.86 -150.82
C LYS A 813 12.24 54.25 -149.34
N LEU A 814 12.83 55.39 -149.00
CA LEU A 814 12.78 55.99 -147.67
C LEU A 814 11.34 56.29 -147.24
N LYS A 815 10.51 56.81 -148.16
CA LYS A 815 9.07 57.06 -147.92
C LYS A 815 8.26 55.76 -147.74
N SER A 816 8.74 54.63 -148.23
CA SER A 816 8.14 53.30 -148.05
C SER A 816 8.58 52.62 -146.74
N GLU A 817 9.87 52.70 -146.40
CA GLU A 817 10.45 52.13 -145.18
C GLU A 817 10.07 52.92 -143.91
N ILE A 818 10.03 54.25 -143.96
CA ILE A 818 9.47 55.09 -142.87
C ILE A 818 7.96 54.86 -142.72
N LYS A 819 7.23 54.61 -143.82
CA LYS A 819 5.81 54.22 -143.74
C LYS A 819 5.62 52.86 -143.06
N LYS A 820 6.51 51.88 -143.27
CA LYS A 820 6.45 50.59 -142.59
C LYS A 820 6.77 50.70 -141.10
N ALA A 821 7.77 51.51 -140.73
CA ALA A 821 8.14 51.74 -139.33
C ALA A 821 7.06 52.51 -138.55
N ILE A 822 6.33 53.45 -139.18
CA ILE A 822 5.25 54.22 -138.54
C ILE A 822 3.92 53.42 -138.50
N LYS A 823 3.63 52.55 -139.47
CA LYS A 823 2.35 51.81 -139.49
C LYS A 823 2.26 50.66 -138.47
N ILE A 824 3.37 50.24 -137.88
CA ILE A 824 3.41 49.13 -136.90
C ILE A 824 3.11 49.61 -135.47
N ASN A 825 3.17 50.92 -135.17
CA ASN A 825 3.09 51.41 -133.80
C ASN A 825 1.99 52.45 -133.52
N GLU A 826 1.04 52.64 -134.43
CA GLU A 826 -0.04 53.64 -134.26
C GLU A 826 -1.45 53.04 -134.40
N VAL A 827 -1.69 51.85 -133.83
CA VAL A 827 -3.06 51.37 -133.57
C VAL A 827 -3.18 50.94 -132.11
N ASN A 828 -3.42 51.95 -131.29
CA ASN A 828 -3.67 51.95 -129.85
C ASN A 828 -5.00 51.26 -129.46
N LYS A 829 -5.42 50.25 -130.22
CA LYS A 829 -6.73 49.58 -130.06
C LYS A 829 -6.61 48.31 -129.22
N HIS A 830 -5.44 47.67 -129.19
CA HIS A 830 -5.28 46.38 -128.54
C HIS A 830 -4.93 46.46 -127.04
N GLU A 831 -4.25 47.52 -126.59
CA GLU A 831 -4.01 47.73 -125.14
C GLU A 831 -5.28 48.15 -124.38
N TRP A 832 -6.21 48.84 -125.05
CA TRP A 832 -7.50 49.17 -124.47
C TRP A 832 -8.43 47.96 -124.34
N GLU A 833 -8.38 47.03 -125.30
CA GLU A 833 -9.14 45.77 -125.23
C GLU A 833 -8.69 44.92 -124.03
N ILE A 834 -7.40 44.93 -123.68
CA ILE A 834 -6.87 44.20 -122.51
C ILE A 834 -7.34 44.84 -121.19
N PHE A 835 -7.34 46.17 -121.09
CA PHE A 835 -7.91 46.87 -119.93
C PHE A 835 -9.42 46.62 -119.80
N GLU A 836 -10.16 46.66 -120.92
CA GLU A 836 -11.60 46.39 -120.96
C GLU A 836 -11.95 44.95 -120.55
N THR A 837 -11.08 43.99 -120.88
CA THR A 837 -11.29 42.57 -120.51
C THR A 837 -11.10 42.34 -119.00
N ASN A 838 -10.07 42.94 -118.38
CA ASN A 838 -9.87 42.86 -116.93
C ASN A 838 -10.98 43.56 -116.14
N LEU A 839 -11.50 44.68 -116.66
CA LEU A 839 -12.57 45.43 -116.03
C LEU A 839 -13.91 44.69 -116.05
N ASN A 840 -14.20 43.97 -117.13
CA ASN A 840 -15.38 43.10 -117.22
C ASN A 840 -15.29 41.87 -116.30
N GLN A 841 -14.08 41.35 -116.00
CA GLN A 841 -13.92 40.24 -115.05
C GLN A 841 -14.14 40.67 -113.59
N ILE A 842 -13.61 41.83 -113.18
CA ILE A 842 -13.73 42.32 -111.79
C ILE A 842 -15.18 42.66 -111.42
N HIS A 843 -15.98 43.13 -112.39
CA HIS A 843 -17.39 43.49 -112.19
C HIS A 843 -18.37 42.50 -112.84
N ASN A 844 -17.93 41.26 -113.11
CA ASN A 844 -18.72 40.26 -113.82
C ASN A 844 -20.07 39.98 -113.12
N GLU A 845 -20.08 39.87 -111.80
CA GLU A 845 -21.31 39.63 -111.02
C GLU A 845 -22.31 40.80 -111.12
N PHE A 846 -21.81 42.03 -111.14
CA PHE A 846 -22.64 43.23 -111.36
C PHE A 846 -23.21 43.29 -112.78
N ILE A 847 -22.42 42.95 -113.80
CA ILE A 847 -22.87 42.93 -115.21
C ILE A 847 -23.96 41.85 -115.40
N ILE A 848 -23.80 40.68 -114.78
CA ILE A 848 -24.80 39.60 -114.79
C ILE A 848 -26.10 40.08 -114.12
N ASN A 849 -26.03 40.68 -112.93
CA ASN A 849 -27.21 41.17 -112.21
C ASN A 849 -27.92 42.31 -112.95
N LEU A 850 -27.17 43.25 -113.53
CA LEU A 850 -27.70 44.39 -114.29
C LEU A 850 -28.41 43.93 -115.56
N SER A 851 -27.80 43.00 -116.31
CA SER A 851 -28.36 42.46 -117.57
C SER A 851 -29.61 41.62 -117.32
N LYS A 852 -29.68 40.90 -116.19
CA LYS A 852 -30.85 40.11 -115.81
C LYS A 852 -32.05 40.98 -115.39
N LYS A 853 -31.79 42.10 -114.71
CA LYS A 853 -32.84 43.02 -114.21
C LYS A 853 -33.32 44.01 -115.27
N TYR A 854 -32.45 44.43 -116.20
CA TYR A 854 -32.77 45.37 -117.29
C TYR A 854 -32.33 44.83 -118.65
N PRO A 855 -33.02 43.82 -119.20
CA PRO A 855 -32.58 43.11 -120.41
C PRO A 855 -32.59 43.94 -121.70
N HIS A 856 -33.23 45.12 -121.69
CA HIS A 856 -33.30 46.02 -122.85
C HIS A 856 -32.11 46.99 -122.98
N LEU A 857 -31.13 46.93 -122.08
CA LEU A 857 -29.91 47.76 -122.16
C LEU A 857 -29.00 47.29 -123.28
N THR A 858 -28.49 48.23 -124.06
CA THR A 858 -27.52 47.92 -125.13
C THR A 858 -26.12 47.76 -124.54
N PRO A 859 -25.18 47.10 -125.24
CA PRO A 859 -23.81 46.96 -124.76
C PRO A 859 -23.13 48.30 -124.40
N LYS A 860 -23.44 49.38 -125.12
CA LYS A 860 -22.93 50.72 -124.80
C LYS A 860 -23.54 51.31 -123.52
N ASP A 861 -24.79 50.97 -123.21
CA ASP A 861 -25.44 51.38 -121.95
C ASP A 861 -24.79 50.66 -120.76
N ILE A 862 -24.49 49.36 -120.90
CA ILE A 862 -23.80 48.56 -119.86
C ILE A 862 -22.40 49.10 -119.60
N LYS A 863 -21.64 49.38 -120.67
CA LYS A 863 -20.29 49.95 -120.58
C LYS A 863 -20.29 51.30 -119.85
N LEU A 864 -21.27 52.14 -120.13
CA LEU A 864 -21.48 53.39 -119.40
C LEU A 864 -21.80 53.14 -117.91
N CYS A 865 -22.67 52.17 -117.58
CA CYS A 865 -22.96 51.82 -116.18
C CYS A 865 -21.72 51.36 -115.40
N VAL A 866 -20.83 50.58 -116.01
CA VAL A 866 -19.58 50.13 -115.37
C VAL A 866 -18.68 51.33 -115.06
N TYR A 867 -18.46 52.23 -116.02
CA TYR A 867 -17.66 53.44 -115.78
C TYR A 867 -18.27 54.36 -114.72
N LEU A 868 -19.60 54.40 -114.62
CA LEU A 868 -20.30 55.15 -113.57
C LEU A 868 -20.20 54.49 -112.20
N LYS A 869 -20.17 53.16 -112.11
CA LYS A 869 -19.97 52.40 -110.86
C LYS A 869 -18.56 52.60 -110.28
N MET A 870 -17.57 52.81 -111.16
CA MET A 870 -16.21 53.22 -110.77
C MET A 870 -16.09 54.69 -110.36
N ASN A 871 -17.20 55.44 -110.36
CA ASN A 871 -17.25 56.86 -109.99
C ASN A 871 -16.47 57.81 -110.94
N LEU A 872 -16.27 57.41 -112.21
CA LEU A 872 -15.63 58.26 -113.21
C LEU A 872 -16.53 59.43 -113.64
N SER A 873 -15.91 60.59 -113.85
CA SER A 873 -16.62 61.78 -114.32
C SER A 873 -16.93 61.70 -115.81
N SER A 874 -17.97 62.41 -116.26
CA SER A 874 -18.31 62.43 -117.70
C SER A 874 -17.18 63.00 -118.57
N LYS A 875 -16.26 63.82 -118.01
CA LYS A 875 -15.07 64.33 -118.71
C LYS A 875 -14.04 63.24 -118.96
N GLU A 876 -13.91 62.28 -118.04
CA GLU A 876 -13.00 61.13 -118.16
C GLU A 876 -13.60 60.02 -119.04
N ILE A 877 -14.93 59.83 -118.99
CA ILE A 877 -15.63 58.82 -119.80
C ILE A 877 -15.64 59.18 -121.30
N ALA A 878 -15.67 60.47 -121.63
CA ALA A 878 -15.78 60.96 -123.00
C ALA A 878 -14.70 60.40 -123.95
N PRO A 879 -13.38 60.50 -123.63
CA PRO A 879 -12.36 59.87 -124.47
C PRO A 879 -12.49 58.34 -124.53
N MET A 880 -12.91 57.68 -123.43
CA MET A 880 -12.99 56.21 -123.35
C MET A 880 -14.15 55.60 -124.15
N MET A 881 -15.22 56.37 -124.35
CA MET A 881 -16.33 55.98 -125.22
C MET A 881 -16.16 56.48 -126.66
N ASN A 882 -15.06 57.17 -126.95
CA ASN A 882 -14.78 57.82 -128.23
C ASN A 882 -15.94 58.71 -128.73
N ILE A 883 -16.53 59.48 -127.81
CA ILE A 883 -17.62 60.43 -128.06
C ILE A 883 -17.35 61.74 -127.33
N SER A 884 -17.95 62.84 -127.78
CA SER A 884 -17.79 64.12 -127.09
C SER A 884 -18.38 64.09 -125.68
N PHE A 885 -17.89 64.95 -124.79
CA PHE A 885 -18.43 65.12 -123.43
C PHE A 885 -19.96 65.30 -123.44
N ARG A 886 -20.47 66.11 -124.37
CA ARG A 886 -21.91 66.32 -124.57
C ARG A 886 -22.63 65.03 -124.99
N GLY A 887 -21.96 64.18 -125.76
CA GLY A 887 -22.42 62.85 -126.14
C GLY A 887 -22.59 61.92 -124.94
N VAL A 888 -21.68 61.95 -123.96
CA VAL A 888 -21.80 61.18 -122.71
C VAL A 888 -23.00 61.66 -121.89
N GLU A 889 -23.20 62.98 -121.74
CA GLU A 889 -24.35 63.52 -120.99
C GLU A 889 -25.70 63.09 -121.58
N LEU A 890 -25.81 63.14 -122.90
CA LEU A 890 -26.99 62.65 -123.62
C LEU A 890 -27.20 61.15 -123.43
N HIS A 891 -26.13 60.36 -123.40
CA HIS A 891 -26.18 58.93 -123.14
C HIS A 891 -26.68 58.63 -121.72
N ARG A 892 -26.19 59.37 -120.70
CA ARG A 892 -26.65 59.27 -119.31
C ARG A 892 -28.13 59.62 -119.16
N TYR A 893 -28.61 60.64 -119.87
CA TYR A 893 -30.03 61.00 -119.88
C TYR A 893 -30.91 59.89 -120.45
N ARG A 894 -30.49 59.27 -121.57
CA ARG A 894 -31.19 58.12 -122.16
C ARG A 894 -31.16 56.90 -121.25
N LEU A 895 -30.02 56.65 -120.60
CA LEU A 895 -29.85 55.55 -119.67
C LEU A 895 -30.82 55.66 -118.47
N ARG A 896 -30.99 56.86 -117.91
CA ARG A 896 -31.98 57.11 -116.84
C ARG A 896 -33.40 56.72 -117.25
N LYS A 897 -33.84 57.09 -118.47
CA LYS A 897 -35.16 56.69 -118.98
C LYS A 897 -35.29 55.18 -119.13
N LYS A 898 -34.23 54.48 -119.57
CA LYS A 898 -34.22 53.01 -119.70
C LYS A 898 -34.26 52.29 -118.36
N LEU A 899 -33.78 52.92 -117.29
CA LEU A 899 -33.80 52.42 -115.92
C LEU A 899 -35.05 52.84 -115.13
N ASN A 900 -36.01 53.54 -115.76
CA ASN A 900 -37.23 54.07 -115.12
C ASN A 900 -36.98 54.94 -113.86
N LEU A 901 -35.88 55.71 -113.84
CA LEU A 901 -35.55 56.62 -112.73
C LEU A 901 -36.18 58.01 -112.93
N THR A 902 -36.59 58.66 -111.84
CA THR A 902 -37.10 60.05 -111.87
C THR A 902 -35.96 61.08 -111.90
N GLN A 903 -36.25 62.34 -112.24
CA GLN A 903 -35.22 63.36 -112.47
C GLN A 903 -34.35 63.67 -111.22
N GLU A 904 -34.89 63.47 -110.02
CA GLU A 904 -34.23 63.80 -108.74
C GLU A 904 -33.24 62.71 -108.26
N GLU A 905 -33.28 61.50 -108.82
CA GLU A 905 -32.42 60.40 -108.37
C GLU A 905 -31.00 60.45 -108.99
N ASN A 906 -29.95 60.22 -108.19
CA ASN A 906 -28.57 60.21 -108.68
C ASN A 906 -28.20 58.86 -109.31
N LEU A 907 -28.05 58.85 -110.63
CA LEU A 907 -27.71 57.67 -111.43
C LEU A 907 -26.48 56.90 -110.94
N SER A 908 -25.40 57.56 -110.53
CA SER A 908 -24.18 56.88 -110.05
C SER A 908 -24.40 56.22 -108.69
N LYS A 909 -25.15 56.87 -107.78
CA LYS A 909 -25.47 56.32 -106.46
C LYS A 909 -26.43 55.13 -106.55
N PHE A 910 -27.42 55.20 -107.45
CA PHE A 910 -28.32 54.07 -107.73
C PHE A 910 -27.58 52.82 -108.23
N LEU A 911 -26.61 52.98 -109.14
CA LEU A 911 -25.83 51.87 -109.67
C LEU A 911 -24.89 51.20 -108.64
N LEU A 912 -24.54 51.88 -107.54
CA LEU A 912 -23.81 51.27 -106.43
C LEU A 912 -24.70 50.38 -105.54
N THR A 913 -26.01 50.57 -105.59
CA THR A 913 -26.99 49.74 -104.85
C THR A 913 -27.47 48.50 -105.63
N LEU A 914 -26.99 48.34 -106.86
CA LEU A 914 -27.16 47.18 -107.74
C LEU A 914 -25.84 46.39 -107.82
#